data_AF-A0A958X2A3-F1
#
_entry.id   AF-A0A958X2A3-F1
#
_cell.length_a   1.000
_cell.length_b   1.000
_cell.length_c   1.000
_cell.angle_alpha   90.00
_cell.angle_beta   90.00
_cell.angle_gamma   90.00
#
_symmetry.space_group_name_H-M   'P 1'
#
loop_
_entity.id
_entity.type
_entity.pdbx_description
1 polymer ?
#
loop_
_entity_poly.entity_id
_entity_poly.type
_entity_poly.pdbx_seq_one_letter_code
_entity_poly.pdbx_strand_id
1 'polypeptide(L)'
;MKNLYFLLFLLLSFAANGQLFYALDAPVTIGGQALLNPWAGGLNAPQWSSADLDNDGKPDLYLFDRAGFVHLPFLNIGGPGETKFKFAPQLAGFFPRTFNFAMLRDYDHDGIADFFASSNDEGLPGLKVYKGRFSGGVLVFDKLYFNGNSPFVPVSGDPILDYLFANQFDFPAIDDLDNDGDLDVLGMDPSFFNARYYENMAKEMGYTDDTLIFQLRDDCWGKFSIIPEIEHLVLSGSPDTCSTMFAAPATAEERNGGLHGGGTINTYDIDNDGDKDVFYGDLTYESIIMGMNGGTPENAWIVDQDTTFPSYNSSVDIPDFAASFILDVDNDGLKDFIVSPNRDIASPDYEVGWFYKNTASNEMPSFALQQTDLLVDNMIDFGTGAHPAVADVNGDGLLDIVVGNNSYWQPVIANKDARLFLFLNTGTAAAPAFSLADENWLNFQQFSSSITYDFAPTFGDLDSDGDLDLLVGEVAGKLFFAENTAGAGLPMAFGSVVPEWKGIDAGQHSTPFVHDVNKDGLPDLVIGERNGNINYFPNQGTPTAPAFTPSPEMAPNNNFFGGILTRESTEVTGFSHPAILEFGDTMYLASGSELGWIELYRVNPDSLGGGTFELVSKKLGNHYEGFRTGIAFGQFNDDPFVEAVIGNFRGGLGFYKSPIRTDGAVPAREAVATTSVDIFPNPAGGTLHVRTGHTGGAACRYRIFNPFGQVVAQGQFTGPAADLPVSQLQSGFYFLEISDGRERLVERFVKG
;
A
#
# COMPACT_ATOMS: atom_id res chain seq x y z
N MET A 1 63.61 -16.20 3.27
CA MET A 1 62.41 -16.90 3.75
C MET A 1 61.94 -16.26 5.04
N LYS A 2 61.01 -15.31 4.95
CA LYS A 2 60.25 -14.75 6.08
C LYS A 2 58.82 -14.58 5.54
N ASN A 3 57.91 -15.42 6.03
CA ASN A 3 56.51 -15.42 5.65
C ASN A 3 55.82 -14.23 6.31
N LEU A 4 55.15 -13.40 5.51
CA LEU A 4 54.30 -12.31 5.96
C LEU A 4 52.85 -12.82 5.96
N TYR A 5 52.23 -12.94 7.13
CA TYR A 5 50.82 -13.23 7.27
C TYR A 5 50.02 -11.95 6.95
N PHE A 6 49.16 -12.02 5.94
CA PHE A 6 48.15 -10.99 5.66
C PHE A 6 46.88 -11.40 6.41
N LEU A 7 46.57 -10.74 7.52
CA LEU A 7 45.27 -10.86 8.18
C LEU A 7 44.29 -9.95 7.44
N LEU A 8 43.36 -10.55 6.70
CA LEU A 8 42.23 -9.84 6.09
C LEU A 8 41.20 -9.59 7.21
N PHE A 9 41.13 -8.36 7.71
CA PHE A 9 39.99 -7.94 8.54
C PHE A 9 38.83 -7.59 7.61
N LEU A 10 37.87 -8.51 7.47
CA LEU A 10 36.54 -8.23 6.94
C LEU A 10 35.82 -7.34 7.97
N LEU A 11 35.81 -6.03 7.73
CA LEU A 11 34.90 -5.10 8.41
C LEU A 11 33.53 -5.21 7.75
N LEU A 12 32.74 -6.20 8.18
CA LEU A 12 31.30 -6.19 7.94
C LEU A 12 30.69 -5.10 8.84
N SER A 13 30.27 -4.01 8.21
CA SER A 13 29.49 -2.95 8.86
C SER A 13 28.07 -3.49 9.07
N PHE A 14 27.80 -4.16 10.20
CA PHE A 14 26.43 -4.40 10.60
C PHE A 14 25.82 -3.06 11.04
N ALA A 15 24.96 -2.47 10.21
CA ALA A 15 24.01 -1.49 10.69
C ALA A 15 23.01 -2.22 11.60
N ALA A 16 23.10 -2.00 12.90
CA ALA A 16 22.09 -2.49 13.84
C ALA A 16 20.80 -1.67 13.63
N ASN A 17 19.87 -2.21 12.82
CA ASN A 17 18.54 -1.64 12.61
C ASN A 17 17.59 -2.14 13.72
N GLY A 18 17.65 -1.49 14.88
CA GLY A 18 16.93 -1.93 16.08
C GLY A 18 15.41 -1.67 16.08
N GLN A 19 14.81 -1.09 15.04
CA GLN A 19 13.40 -0.70 15.07
C GLN A 19 12.56 -1.19 13.89
N LEU A 20 13.09 -2.00 12.96
CA LEU A 20 12.31 -2.44 11.81
C LEU A 20 11.44 -3.66 12.13
N PHE A 21 10.29 -3.74 11.47
CA PHE A 21 9.61 -5.01 11.28
C PHE A 21 10.42 -5.88 10.31
N TYR A 22 10.50 -7.17 10.60
CA TYR A 22 11.18 -8.14 9.73
C TYR A 22 10.16 -9.17 9.27
N ALA A 23 9.96 -9.29 7.95
CA ALA A 23 9.05 -10.28 7.38
C ALA A 23 9.46 -11.69 7.79
N LEU A 24 8.48 -12.50 8.15
CA LEU A 24 8.62 -13.92 8.45
C LEU A 24 8.03 -14.74 7.31
N ASP A 25 8.71 -15.81 6.92
CA ASP A 25 8.29 -16.71 5.83
C ASP A 25 7.72 -18.01 6.42
N ALA A 26 6.68 -17.88 7.25
CA ALA A 26 5.99 -19.04 7.82
C ALA A 26 5.18 -19.76 6.71
N PRO A 27 5.34 -21.07 6.50
CA PRO A 27 4.56 -21.78 5.49
C PRO A 27 3.07 -21.74 5.79
N VAL A 28 2.24 -21.61 4.75
CA VAL A 28 0.78 -21.68 4.86
C VAL A 28 0.22 -22.66 3.85
N THR A 29 -0.75 -23.47 4.28
CA THR A 29 -1.49 -24.38 3.39
C THR A 29 -2.99 -24.09 3.37
N ILE A 30 -3.59 -24.02 2.18
CA ILE A 30 -5.04 -23.91 1.96
C ILE A 30 -5.49 -25.08 1.09
N GLY A 31 -6.50 -25.84 1.52
CA GLY A 31 -6.97 -27.02 0.79
C GLY A 31 -5.88 -28.10 0.59
N GLY A 32 -4.83 -28.11 1.43
CA GLY A 32 -3.66 -28.96 1.30
C GLY A 32 -2.60 -28.49 0.28
N GLN A 33 -2.82 -27.35 -0.39
CA GLN A 33 -1.84 -26.70 -1.27
C GLN A 33 -1.02 -25.68 -0.49
N ALA A 34 0.30 -25.70 -0.66
CA ALA A 34 1.18 -24.70 -0.05
C ALA A 34 1.17 -23.42 -0.89
N LEU A 35 0.99 -22.29 -0.22
CA LEU A 35 1.03 -20.97 -0.84
C LEU A 35 2.48 -20.51 -1.01
N LEU A 36 2.81 -19.91 -2.16
CA LEU A 36 4.15 -19.36 -2.41
C LEU A 36 4.39 -18.03 -1.69
N ASN A 37 3.35 -17.18 -1.63
CA ASN A 37 3.38 -15.81 -1.14
C ASN A 37 2.30 -15.55 -0.07
N PRO A 38 2.15 -16.40 0.96
CA PRO A 38 1.03 -16.32 1.89
C PRO A 38 0.90 -14.95 2.58
N TRP A 39 2.02 -14.26 2.80
CA TRP A 39 2.09 -13.03 3.58
C TRP A 39 2.23 -11.76 2.73
N ALA A 40 1.80 -11.78 1.46
CA ALA A 40 1.92 -10.63 0.54
C ALA A 40 0.89 -9.51 0.79
N GLY A 41 -0.09 -9.75 1.67
CA GLY A 41 -1.08 -8.75 2.05
C GLY A 41 -2.28 -8.59 1.11
N GLY A 42 -2.47 -9.47 0.12
CA GLY A 42 -3.65 -9.48 -0.76
C GLY A 42 -3.63 -8.40 -1.84
N LEU A 43 -4.59 -8.45 -2.77
CA LEU A 43 -4.70 -7.54 -3.93
C LEU A 43 -6.17 -7.17 -4.21
N ASN A 44 -6.42 -5.88 -4.45
CA ASN A 44 -7.75 -5.38 -4.84
C ASN A 44 -7.71 -4.63 -6.18
N ALA A 45 -6.68 -3.81 -6.41
CA ALA A 45 -6.56 -3.00 -7.63
C ALA A 45 -5.10 -2.92 -8.10
N PRO A 46 -4.49 -4.05 -8.49
CA PRO A 46 -3.09 -4.10 -8.88
C PRO A 46 -2.84 -3.45 -10.24
N GLN A 47 -1.79 -2.63 -10.32
CA GLN A 47 -1.22 -2.11 -11.56
C GLN A 47 0.11 -2.79 -11.83
N TRP A 48 0.31 -3.28 -13.06
CA TRP A 48 1.36 -4.24 -13.36
C TRP A 48 2.48 -3.60 -14.18
N SER A 49 3.72 -3.91 -13.85
CA SER A 49 4.88 -3.65 -14.70
C SER A 49 5.91 -4.75 -14.55
N SER A 50 6.74 -4.95 -15.58
CA SER A 50 7.86 -5.88 -15.52
C SER A 50 9.18 -5.13 -15.66
N ALA A 51 10.15 -5.48 -14.82
CA ALA A 51 11.49 -4.88 -14.78
C ALA A 51 12.42 -5.80 -13.98
N ASP A 52 13.72 -5.77 -14.26
CA ASP A 52 14.71 -6.41 -13.38
C ASP A 52 14.88 -5.56 -12.10
N LEU A 53 14.48 -6.10 -10.94
CA LEU A 53 14.49 -5.37 -9.67
C LEU A 53 15.74 -5.66 -8.83
N ASP A 54 16.40 -6.80 -9.04
CA ASP A 54 17.57 -7.26 -8.26
C ASP A 54 18.86 -7.48 -9.08
N ASN A 55 18.87 -7.00 -10.32
CA ASN A 55 19.98 -7.02 -11.27
C ASN A 55 20.49 -8.43 -11.57
N ASP A 56 19.59 -9.42 -11.65
CA ASP A 56 19.91 -10.80 -12.01
C ASP A 56 19.81 -11.07 -13.53
N GLY A 57 19.35 -10.08 -14.30
CA GLY A 57 19.16 -10.14 -15.75
C GLY A 57 17.83 -10.76 -16.18
N LYS A 58 16.92 -11.01 -15.24
CA LYS A 58 15.58 -11.56 -15.50
C LYS A 58 14.51 -10.52 -15.15
N PRO A 59 13.49 -10.34 -15.99
CA PRO A 59 12.39 -9.45 -15.64
C PRO A 59 11.61 -10.00 -14.44
N ASP A 60 11.57 -9.21 -13.37
CA ASP A 60 10.70 -9.40 -12.21
C ASP A 60 9.34 -8.75 -12.46
N LEU A 61 8.46 -8.87 -11.46
CA LEU A 61 7.14 -8.28 -11.49
C LEU A 61 7.00 -7.22 -10.39
N TYR A 62 6.62 -6.02 -10.80
CA TYR A 62 6.28 -4.91 -9.91
C TYR A 62 4.78 -4.67 -9.97
N LEU A 63 4.13 -4.75 -8.80
CA LEU A 63 2.74 -4.34 -8.63
C LEU A 63 2.68 -3.07 -7.79
N PHE A 64 1.83 -2.14 -8.20
CA PHE A 64 1.32 -1.09 -7.32
C PHE A 64 -0.15 -1.35 -7.08
N ASP A 65 -0.52 -1.75 -5.87
CA ASP A 65 -1.93 -1.90 -5.52
C ASP A 65 -2.50 -0.54 -5.12
N ARG A 66 -3.41 -0.05 -5.97
CA ARG A 66 -4.01 1.26 -5.85
C ARG A 66 -4.96 1.37 -4.65
N ALA A 67 -5.61 0.29 -4.23
CA ALA A 67 -6.56 0.31 -3.11
C ALA A 67 -5.85 0.56 -1.76
N GLY A 68 -4.58 0.15 -1.65
CA GLY A 68 -3.76 0.38 -0.45
C GLY A 68 -2.63 1.39 -0.62
N PHE A 69 -2.35 1.87 -1.84
CA PHE A 69 -1.13 2.60 -2.20
C PHE A 69 0.16 1.85 -1.82
N VAL A 70 0.20 0.54 -2.07
CA VAL A 70 1.29 -0.34 -1.66
C VAL A 70 2.15 -0.76 -2.86
N HIS A 71 3.47 -0.69 -2.68
CA HIS A 71 4.44 -1.25 -3.62
C HIS A 71 4.68 -2.73 -3.30
N LEU A 72 4.46 -3.60 -4.29
CA LEU A 72 4.52 -5.06 -4.15
C LEU A 72 5.49 -5.63 -5.19
N PRO A 73 6.79 -5.71 -4.88
CA PRO A 73 7.79 -6.31 -5.74
C PRO A 73 7.81 -7.83 -5.58
N PHE A 74 7.87 -8.57 -6.69
CA PHE A 74 7.98 -10.01 -6.73
C PHE A 74 9.12 -10.46 -7.66
N LEU A 75 10.07 -11.21 -7.10
CA LEU A 75 11.21 -11.74 -7.84
C LEU A 75 10.81 -12.94 -8.68
N ASN A 76 11.27 -13.00 -9.93
CA ASN A 76 10.89 -14.02 -10.87
C ASN A 76 11.71 -15.30 -10.68
N ILE A 77 11.07 -16.34 -10.15
CA ILE A 77 11.69 -17.65 -9.89
C ILE A 77 11.25 -18.74 -10.88
N GLY A 78 10.39 -18.40 -11.85
CA GLY A 78 9.82 -19.32 -12.84
C GLY A 78 10.77 -19.71 -13.99
N GLY A 79 10.51 -20.87 -14.61
CA GLY A 79 11.04 -21.18 -15.94
C GLY A 79 10.10 -20.71 -17.06
N PRO A 80 10.47 -20.93 -18.34
CA PRO A 80 9.58 -20.67 -19.46
C PRO A 80 8.23 -21.41 -19.35
N GLY A 81 7.14 -20.68 -19.56
CA GLY A 81 5.76 -21.14 -19.36
C GLY A 81 5.30 -21.22 -17.91
N GLU A 82 6.02 -20.63 -16.95
CA GLU A 82 5.66 -20.63 -15.53
C GLU A 82 5.47 -19.20 -14.98
N THR A 83 4.29 -18.93 -14.43
CA THR A 83 3.93 -17.69 -13.71
C THR A 83 4.36 -17.76 -12.23
N LYS A 84 5.66 -17.95 -11.96
CA LYS A 84 6.17 -18.11 -10.58
C LYS A 84 7.02 -16.93 -10.12
N PHE A 85 6.44 -16.12 -9.25
CA PHE A 85 7.08 -14.95 -8.65
C PHE A 85 7.04 -15.03 -7.12
N LYS A 86 8.16 -14.76 -6.45
CA LYS A 86 8.28 -14.75 -4.97
C LYS A 86 8.26 -13.32 -4.46
N PHE A 87 7.33 -13.03 -3.56
CA PHE A 87 7.20 -11.72 -2.92
C PHE A 87 8.49 -11.33 -2.19
N ALA A 88 8.95 -10.09 -2.42
CA ALA A 88 10.21 -9.56 -1.93
C ALA A 88 10.00 -8.24 -1.16
N PRO A 89 9.32 -8.26 0.01
CA PRO A 89 8.90 -7.06 0.74
C PRO A 89 10.06 -6.12 1.10
N GLN A 90 11.28 -6.64 1.23
CA GLN A 90 12.49 -5.85 1.47
C GLN A 90 12.78 -4.83 0.35
N LEU A 91 12.26 -5.04 -0.87
CA LEU A 91 12.49 -4.15 -2.01
C LEU A 91 11.49 -2.99 -2.04
N ALA A 92 10.33 -3.10 -1.37
CA ALA A 92 9.27 -2.10 -1.42
C ALA A 92 9.73 -0.71 -0.96
N GLY A 93 10.67 -0.66 0.01
CA GLY A 93 11.21 0.59 0.54
C GLY A 93 12.12 1.38 -0.42
N PHE A 94 12.47 0.82 -1.58
CA PHE A 94 13.26 1.52 -2.60
C PHE A 94 12.40 2.27 -3.63
N PHE A 95 11.09 2.03 -3.66
CA PHE A 95 10.17 2.73 -4.54
C PHE A 95 9.77 4.09 -3.95
N PRO A 96 9.64 5.15 -4.78
CA PRO A 96 9.13 6.42 -4.31
C PRO A 96 7.69 6.30 -3.83
N ARG A 97 7.38 6.94 -2.69
CA ARG A 97 6.00 7.01 -2.18
C ARG A 97 5.07 7.55 -3.29
N THR A 98 4.01 6.80 -3.55
CA THR A 98 3.12 7.04 -4.68
C THR A 98 1.67 6.87 -4.29
N PHE A 99 0.81 7.58 -5.00
CA PHE A 99 -0.64 7.56 -4.86
C PHE A 99 -1.24 7.38 -6.25
N ASN A 100 -2.42 6.77 -6.34
CA ASN A 100 -3.21 6.62 -7.57
C ASN A 100 -2.62 5.71 -8.67
N PHE A 101 -1.47 6.04 -9.24
CA PHE A 101 -0.82 5.15 -10.20
C PHE A 101 0.70 5.18 -10.14
N ALA A 102 1.29 4.04 -10.49
CA ALA A 102 2.72 3.86 -10.70
C ALA A 102 2.97 2.88 -11.86
N MET A 103 4.02 3.10 -12.64
CA MET A 103 4.47 2.16 -13.66
C MET A 103 5.98 2.24 -13.88
N LEU A 104 6.55 1.14 -14.37
CA LEU A 104 7.96 1.04 -14.71
C LEU A 104 8.15 1.01 -16.24
N ARG A 105 9.02 1.87 -16.77
CA ARG A 105 9.37 1.96 -18.19
C ARG A 105 10.83 2.36 -18.32
N ASP A 106 11.57 1.77 -19.25
CA ASP A 106 12.94 2.17 -19.61
C ASP A 106 12.83 3.27 -20.67
N TYR A 107 12.83 4.55 -20.28
CA TYR A 107 12.61 5.65 -21.23
C TYR A 107 13.88 6.06 -21.95
N ASP A 108 15.04 5.80 -21.36
CA ASP A 108 16.34 6.22 -21.89
C ASP A 108 17.13 5.09 -22.56
N HIS A 109 16.51 3.91 -22.68
CA HIS A 109 17.02 2.71 -23.33
C HIS A 109 18.36 2.24 -22.76
N ASP A 110 18.59 2.45 -21.46
CA ASP A 110 19.79 1.98 -20.78
C ASP A 110 19.67 0.54 -20.24
N GLY A 111 18.48 -0.07 -20.39
CA GLY A 111 18.15 -1.42 -19.93
C GLY A 111 17.73 -1.46 -18.47
N ILE A 112 17.57 -0.32 -17.79
CA ILE A 112 17.12 -0.19 -16.41
C ILE A 112 15.77 0.51 -16.41
N ALA A 113 14.80 -0.03 -15.67
CA ALA A 113 13.50 0.58 -15.62
C ALA A 113 13.49 1.88 -14.80
N ASP A 114 12.84 2.91 -15.33
CA ASP A 114 12.52 4.16 -14.67
C ASP A 114 11.10 4.15 -14.09
N PHE A 115 10.83 5.05 -13.15
CA PHE A 115 9.58 5.08 -12.42
C PHE A 115 8.73 6.29 -12.81
N PHE A 116 7.52 6.02 -13.31
CA PHE A 116 6.52 6.99 -13.67
C PHE A 116 5.34 6.90 -12.69
N ALA A 117 4.88 8.04 -12.20
CA ALA A 117 3.81 8.06 -11.21
C ALA A 117 2.98 9.35 -11.22
N SER A 118 1.80 9.28 -10.61
CA SER A 118 1.00 10.46 -10.31
C SER A 118 1.72 11.37 -9.31
N SER A 119 1.64 12.69 -9.55
CA SER A 119 2.17 13.73 -8.67
C SER A 119 1.15 14.32 -7.71
N ASN A 120 -0.04 13.71 -7.57
CA ASN A 120 -1.14 14.28 -6.78
C ASN A 120 -0.76 14.53 -5.31
N ASP A 121 0.23 13.81 -4.79
CA ASP A 121 0.80 14.03 -3.45
C ASP A 121 1.52 15.36 -3.27
N GLU A 122 1.80 16.08 -4.36
CA GLU A 122 2.43 17.39 -4.39
C GLU A 122 1.43 18.52 -4.73
N GLY A 123 0.13 18.21 -4.72
CA GLY A 123 -0.96 19.18 -4.81
C GLY A 123 -1.44 19.52 -6.22
N LEU A 124 -0.90 18.86 -7.27
CA LEU A 124 -1.33 19.01 -8.66
C LEU A 124 -1.48 17.67 -9.38
N PRO A 125 -2.47 17.52 -10.28
CA PRO A 125 -2.71 16.31 -11.07
C PRO A 125 -1.77 16.20 -12.27
N GLY A 126 -0.51 15.85 -12.02
CA GLY A 126 0.52 15.73 -13.05
C GLY A 126 1.34 14.45 -13.00
N LEU A 127 2.30 14.34 -13.92
CA LEU A 127 3.24 13.21 -14.00
C LEU A 127 4.58 13.57 -13.32
N LYS A 128 5.08 12.64 -12.51
CA LYS A 128 6.44 12.65 -11.96
C LYS A 128 7.24 11.47 -12.51
N VAL A 129 8.54 11.70 -12.76
CA VAL A 129 9.45 10.70 -13.31
C VAL A 129 10.71 10.62 -12.45
N TYR A 130 11.20 9.40 -12.26
CA TYR A 130 12.43 9.13 -11.54
C TYR A 130 13.29 8.20 -12.36
N LYS A 131 14.56 8.58 -12.54
CA LYS A 131 15.52 7.78 -13.29
C LYS A 131 15.96 6.57 -12.46
N GLY A 132 15.86 5.39 -13.04
CA GLY A 132 16.30 4.12 -12.47
C GLY A 132 17.82 4.00 -12.48
N ARG A 133 18.35 3.28 -11.50
CA ARG A 133 19.72 2.75 -11.51
C ARG A 133 19.85 1.62 -10.51
N PHE A 134 20.80 0.72 -10.75
CA PHE A 134 21.17 -0.27 -9.74
C PHE A 134 22.14 0.29 -8.70
N SER A 135 21.82 0.09 -7.43
CA SER A 135 22.67 0.44 -6.29
C SER A 135 22.77 -0.72 -5.33
N GLY A 136 23.93 -1.38 -5.28
CA GLY A 136 24.11 -2.57 -4.46
C GLY A 136 23.31 -3.78 -4.96
N GLY A 137 23.02 -3.84 -6.27
CA GLY A 137 22.24 -4.90 -6.90
C GLY A 137 20.74 -4.78 -6.68
N VAL A 138 20.22 -3.59 -6.38
CA VAL A 138 18.78 -3.33 -6.25
C VAL A 138 18.43 -2.09 -7.05
N LEU A 139 17.27 -2.12 -7.71
CA LEU A 139 16.72 -0.98 -8.43
C LEU A 139 16.38 0.15 -7.46
N VAL A 140 16.96 1.32 -7.68
CA VAL A 140 16.68 2.55 -6.93
C VAL A 140 16.47 3.71 -7.89
N PHE A 141 15.82 4.77 -7.41
CA PHE A 141 15.34 5.85 -8.25
C PHE A 141 15.85 7.22 -7.81
N ASP A 142 16.27 8.05 -8.77
CA ASP A 142 16.62 9.46 -8.56
C ASP A 142 15.53 10.36 -9.20
N LYS A 143 14.87 11.20 -8.40
CA LYS A 143 13.77 12.07 -8.89
C LYS A 143 14.27 13.06 -9.94
N LEU A 144 13.58 13.15 -11.07
CA LEU A 144 13.84 14.16 -12.09
C LEU A 144 13.16 15.49 -11.73
N TYR A 145 13.81 16.59 -12.09
CA TYR A 145 13.30 17.94 -11.90
C TYR A 145 13.46 18.76 -13.19
N PHE A 146 12.45 19.57 -13.47
CA PHE A 146 12.30 20.36 -14.67
C PHE A 146 12.26 21.86 -14.35
N ASN A 147 12.55 22.73 -15.33
CA ASN A 147 12.37 24.20 -15.24
C ASN A 147 12.88 24.87 -13.93
N GLY A 148 14.02 24.42 -13.39
CA GLY A 148 14.63 25.03 -12.21
C GLY A 148 14.05 24.58 -10.85
N ASN A 149 13.52 23.34 -10.79
CA ASN A 149 13.11 22.53 -9.62
C ASN A 149 11.61 22.14 -9.58
N SER A 150 10.88 22.24 -10.70
CA SER A 150 9.55 21.67 -10.82
C SER A 150 9.63 20.14 -10.81
N PRO A 151 8.84 19.44 -10.01
CA PRO A 151 8.77 17.97 -10.04
C PRO A 151 7.84 17.44 -11.14
N PHE A 152 7.10 18.32 -11.80
CA PHE A 152 6.12 17.99 -12.84
C PHE A 152 6.77 18.07 -14.22
N VAL A 153 6.46 17.08 -15.07
CA VAL A 153 6.86 17.06 -16.47
C VAL A 153 6.21 18.24 -17.20
N PRO A 154 7.00 19.20 -17.74
CA PRO A 154 6.46 20.37 -18.41
C PRO A 154 5.97 20.00 -19.82
N VAL A 155 4.93 20.70 -20.27
CA VAL A 155 4.38 20.54 -21.62
C VAL A 155 4.37 21.90 -22.31
N SER A 156 4.74 21.90 -23.59
CA SER A 156 4.56 23.04 -24.49
C SER A 156 3.37 22.84 -25.42
N GLY A 157 2.83 23.93 -25.97
CA GLY A 157 1.74 23.86 -26.96
C GLY A 157 0.34 23.61 -26.40
N ASP A 158 0.21 23.17 -25.13
CA ASP A 158 -1.09 23.04 -24.46
C ASP A 158 -1.62 24.43 -24.07
N PRO A 159 -2.82 24.84 -24.54
CA PRO A 159 -3.39 26.15 -24.24
C PRO A 159 -4.01 26.24 -22.83
N ILE A 160 -4.13 25.12 -22.12
CA ILE A 160 -4.80 25.00 -20.83
C ILE A 160 -3.77 24.80 -19.70
N LEU A 161 -2.80 23.91 -19.91
CA LEU A 161 -1.83 23.49 -18.89
C LEU A 161 -0.39 23.70 -19.38
N ASP A 162 0.53 23.97 -18.46
CA ASP A 162 1.98 24.05 -18.73
C ASP A 162 2.75 22.80 -18.22
N TYR A 163 2.01 21.76 -17.83
CA TYR A 163 2.50 20.47 -17.37
C TYR A 163 1.63 19.32 -17.90
N LEU A 164 2.20 18.12 -17.92
CA LEU A 164 1.51 16.91 -18.36
C LEU A 164 0.46 16.50 -17.33
N PHE A 165 -0.81 16.51 -17.75
CA PHE A 165 -1.94 16.17 -16.91
C PHE A 165 -2.02 14.67 -16.66
N ALA A 166 -2.00 14.28 -15.39
CA ALA A 166 -2.25 12.91 -14.97
C ALA A 166 -2.97 12.95 -13.62
N ASN A 167 -4.29 12.77 -13.65
CA ASN A 167 -5.09 12.91 -12.43
C ASN A 167 -5.16 11.63 -11.61
N GLN A 168 -5.91 11.68 -10.51
CA GLN A 168 -6.01 10.57 -9.60
C GLN A 168 -6.83 9.40 -10.12
N PHE A 169 -7.72 9.58 -11.09
CA PHE A 169 -8.59 8.51 -11.57
C PHE A 169 -7.98 7.81 -12.78
N ASP A 170 -7.22 8.52 -13.60
CA ASP A 170 -6.70 7.99 -14.86
C ASP A 170 -5.51 7.03 -14.68
N PHE A 171 -5.37 6.13 -15.66
CA PHE A 171 -4.16 5.36 -15.90
C PHE A 171 -3.71 5.61 -17.36
N PRO A 172 -2.69 6.47 -17.60
CA PRO A 172 -2.28 6.83 -18.95
C PRO A 172 -1.43 5.72 -19.59
N ALA A 173 -1.33 5.72 -20.92
CA ALA A 173 -0.34 4.94 -21.63
C ALA A 173 0.97 5.73 -21.75
N ILE A 174 2.09 5.06 -21.49
CA ILE A 174 3.44 5.54 -21.73
C ILE A 174 4.11 4.52 -22.64
N ASP A 175 4.26 4.89 -23.91
CA ASP A 175 4.64 4.04 -25.04
C ASP A 175 5.21 4.92 -26.17
N ASP A 176 5.96 4.35 -27.09
CA ASP A 176 6.46 5.02 -28.30
C ASP A 176 5.33 5.04 -29.34
N LEU A 177 4.62 6.18 -29.48
CA LEU A 177 3.37 6.25 -30.24
C LEU A 177 3.59 6.58 -31.72
N ASP A 178 4.66 7.30 -32.04
CA ASP A 178 5.01 7.65 -33.42
C ASP A 178 6.19 6.86 -34.02
N ASN A 179 6.73 5.90 -33.26
CA ASN A 179 7.83 5.00 -33.63
C ASN A 179 9.17 5.70 -33.90
N ASP A 180 9.44 6.81 -33.23
CA ASP A 180 10.72 7.50 -33.31
C ASP A 180 11.78 6.94 -32.31
N GLY A 181 11.33 6.09 -31.40
CA GLY A 181 12.13 5.43 -30.39
C GLY A 181 12.40 6.26 -29.15
N ASP A 182 11.58 7.24 -28.79
CA ASP A 182 11.43 7.73 -27.42
C ASP A 182 10.00 7.51 -26.89
N LEU A 183 9.78 7.69 -25.58
CA LEU A 183 8.48 7.39 -24.96
C LEU A 183 7.59 8.63 -24.90
N ASP A 184 6.39 8.47 -25.44
CA ASP A 184 5.32 9.44 -25.40
C ASP A 184 4.33 9.18 -24.28
N VAL A 185 3.35 10.08 -24.15
CA VAL A 185 2.22 9.88 -23.22
C VAL A 185 0.88 10.11 -23.91
N LEU A 186 0.00 9.11 -23.77
CA LEU A 186 -1.41 9.20 -24.13
C LEU A 186 -2.27 9.17 -22.86
N GLY A 187 -2.93 10.28 -22.55
CA GLY A 187 -3.76 10.43 -21.36
C GLY A 187 -5.14 11.01 -21.69
N MET A 188 -6.03 11.10 -20.71
CA MET A 188 -7.33 11.73 -20.90
C MET A 188 -7.22 13.27 -20.79
N ASP A 189 -8.03 14.00 -21.56
CA ASP A 189 -8.17 15.44 -21.35
C ASP A 189 -8.83 15.75 -19.99
N PRO A 190 -8.69 16.97 -19.45
CA PRO A 190 -9.33 17.34 -18.18
C PRO A 190 -10.87 17.26 -18.16
N SER A 191 -11.51 17.15 -19.34
CA SER A 191 -12.95 16.95 -19.48
C SER A 191 -13.35 15.48 -19.62
N PHE A 192 -12.38 14.57 -19.73
CA PHE A 192 -12.54 13.11 -19.87
C PHE A 192 -13.29 12.64 -21.13
N PHE A 193 -13.28 13.43 -22.19
CA PHE A 193 -13.97 13.10 -23.45
C PHE A 193 -13.03 12.65 -24.55
N ASN A 194 -11.78 13.11 -24.56
CA ASN A 194 -10.82 12.81 -25.62
C ASN A 194 -9.49 12.31 -25.04
N ALA A 195 -8.83 11.45 -25.80
CA ALA A 195 -7.44 11.08 -25.54
C ALA A 195 -6.50 12.18 -26.08
N ARG A 196 -5.57 12.62 -25.25
CA ARG A 196 -4.54 13.61 -25.56
C ARG A 196 -3.18 12.96 -25.74
N TYR A 197 -2.57 13.25 -26.88
CA TYR A 197 -1.23 12.80 -27.23
C TYR A 197 -0.21 13.91 -26.90
N TYR A 198 0.67 13.59 -25.97
CA TYR A 198 1.86 14.36 -25.63
C TYR A 198 3.08 13.68 -26.25
N GLU A 199 3.59 14.26 -27.34
CA GLU A 199 4.79 13.84 -28.08
C GLU A 199 6.02 14.27 -27.28
N ASN A 200 6.95 13.35 -27.03
CA ASN A 200 8.25 13.69 -26.47
C ASN A 200 9.18 14.12 -27.60
N MET A 201 9.53 15.40 -27.64
CA MET A 201 10.25 16.02 -28.74
C MET A 201 11.76 15.74 -28.72
N ALA A 202 12.25 14.76 -27.97
CA ALA A 202 13.68 14.61 -27.72
C ALA A 202 14.41 14.22 -29.00
N LYS A 203 13.88 13.27 -29.77
CA LYS A 203 14.44 12.89 -31.08
C LYS A 203 14.35 14.00 -32.11
N GLU A 204 13.21 14.70 -32.21
CA GLU A 204 12.95 15.78 -33.17
C GLU A 204 13.93 16.94 -32.97
N MET A 205 14.27 17.20 -31.71
CA MET A 205 15.20 18.25 -31.31
C MET A 205 16.67 17.80 -31.33
N GLY A 206 16.94 16.53 -31.60
CA GLY A 206 18.29 15.96 -31.67
C GLY A 206 18.97 15.79 -30.31
N TYR A 207 18.18 15.59 -29.25
CA TYR A 207 18.67 15.18 -27.94
C TYR A 207 18.88 13.66 -27.87
N THR A 208 19.42 13.21 -26.74
CA THR A 208 19.55 11.80 -26.39
C THR A 208 18.30 11.30 -25.68
N ASP A 209 18.12 9.98 -25.67
CA ASP A 209 16.96 9.27 -25.10
C ASP A 209 16.75 9.56 -23.60
N ASP A 210 17.76 10.10 -22.90
CA ASP A 210 17.69 10.54 -21.50
C ASP A 210 17.00 11.90 -21.29
N THR A 211 16.33 12.42 -22.32
CA THR A 211 15.71 13.75 -22.32
C THR A 211 14.19 13.63 -22.47
N LEU A 212 13.46 14.29 -21.58
CA LEU A 212 11.99 14.35 -21.59
C LEU A 212 11.55 15.80 -21.85
N ILE A 213 11.04 16.07 -23.06
CA ILE A 213 10.56 17.40 -23.48
C ILE A 213 9.24 17.23 -24.21
N PHE A 214 8.12 17.42 -23.51
CA PHE A 214 6.82 17.15 -24.10
C PHE A 214 6.18 18.35 -24.81
N GLN A 215 5.47 18.05 -25.89
CA GLN A 215 4.56 18.96 -26.57
C GLN A 215 3.18 18.31 -26.72
N LEU A 216 2.10 19.05 -26.45
CA LEU A 216 0.77 18.60 -26.84
C LEU A 216 0.68 18.59 -28.37
N ARG A 217 0.66 17.39 -28.94
CA ARG A 217 0.63 17.17 -30.39
C ARG A 217 -0.80 17.06 -30.91
N ASP A 218 -1.64 16.33 -30.18
CA ASP A 218 -3.04 16.13 -30.56
C ASP A 218 -3.94 16.13 -29.32
N ASP A 219 -4.97 16.97 -29.32
CA ASP A 219 -6.01 17.04 -28.27
C ASP A 219 -7.14 16.01 -28.50
N CYS A 220 -7.07 15.25 -29.59
CA CYS A 220 -8.01 14.18 -29.91
C CYS A 220 -7.30 13.09 -30.74
N TRP A 221 -6.37 12.41 -30.09
CA TRP A 221 -5.67 11.26 -30.65
C TRP A 221 -6.69 10.17 -31.00
N GLY A 222 -6.50 9.51 -32.15
CA GLY A 222 -7.42 8.49 -32.65
C GLY A 222 -8.77 9.02 -33.16
N LYS A 223 -9.05 10.33 -33.04
CA LYS A 223 -10.28 10.99 -33.51
C LYS A 223 -11.58 10.41 -32.96
N PHE A 224 -11.54 9.70 -31.83
CA PHE A 224 -12.74 9.23 -31.15
C PHE A 224 -13.08 10.13 -29.97
N SER A 225 -14.31 10.02 -29.47
CA SER A 225 -14.70 10.60 -28.19
C SER A 225 -15.33 9.53 -27.32
N ILE A 226 -15.17 9.67 -26.02
CA ILE A 226 -15.86 8.88 -25.00
C ILE A 226 -17.09 9.64 -24.56
N ILE A 227 -18.21 8.94 -24.43
CA ILE A 227 -19.45 9.50 -23.89
C ILE A 227 -19.82 8.63 -22.68
N PRO A 228 -20.14 9.25 -21.53
CA PRO A 228 -20.76 8.53 -20.43
C PRO A 228 -21.94 7.70 -20.91
N GLU A 229 -22.11 6.50 -20.35
CA GLU A 229 -23.26 5.61 -20.60
C GLU A 229 -23.36 4.97 -22.01
N ILE A 230 -22.35 5.14 -22.88
CA ILE A 230 -22.26 4.47 -24.19
C ILE A 230 -21.08 3.47 -24.20
N GLU A 231 -21.40 2.17 -24.20
CA GLU A 231 -20.46 1.03 -24.16
C GLU A 231 -19.61 0.84 -25.45
N HIS A 232 -19.24 1.92 -26.13
CA HIS A 232 -18.34 1.93 -27.29
C HIS A 232 -17.71 3.31 -27.50
N LEU A 233 -16.55 3.35 -28.17
CA LEU A 233 -15.93 4.60 -28.60
C LEU A 233 -16.76 5.24 -29.71
N VAL A 234 -17.03 6.54 -29.61
CA VAL A 234 -17.71 7.28 -30.69
C VAL A 234 -16.69 7.67 -31.75
N LEU A 235 -16.59 6.86 -32.79
CA LEU A 235 -15.60 7.02 -33.86
C LEU A 235 -15.94 8.17 -34.80
N SER A 236 -14.92 8.90 -35.26
CA SER A 236 -15.08 9.90 -36.31
C SER A 236 -15.17 9.26 -37.68
N GLY A 237 -16.03 9.80 -38.54
CA GLY A 237 -16.10 9.43 -39.95
C GLY A 237 -14.99 10.02 -40.83
N SER A 238 -14.02 10.73 -40.25
CA SER A 238 -12.91 11.38 -40.97
C SER A 238 -11.65 11.47 -40.10
N PRO A 239 -10.46 11.20 -40.65
CA PRO A 239 -9.19 11.32 -39.92
C PRO A 239 -8.85 12.77 -39.55
N ASP A 240 -9.41 13.75 -40.27
CA ASP A 240 -9.09 15.18 -40.06
C ASP A 240 -9.94 15.87 -38.99
N THR A 241 -10.97 15.19 -38.47
CA THR A 241 -11.93 15.81 -37.53
C THR A 241 -12.12 14.91 -36.33
N CYS A 242 -11.95 15.46 -35.14
CA CYS A 242 -12.34 14.76 -33.92
C CYS A 242 -13.84 14.42 -33.98
N SER A 243 -14.20 13.26 -33.42
CA SER A 243 -15.59 12.97 -33.11
C SER A 243 -16.18 14.06 -32.21
N THR A 244 -17.49 14.18 -32.21
CA THR A 244 -18.16 15.12 -31.30
C THR A 244 -19.19 14.34 -30.51
N MET A 245 -19.27 14.62 -29.21
CA MET A 245 -20.33 14.10 -28.33
C MET A 245 -21.75 14.27 -28.87
N PHE A 246 -21.95 15.20 -29.83
CA PHE A 246 -23.25 15.59 -30.37
C PHE A 246 -23.52 15.11 -31.81
N ALA A 247 -22.61 14.36 -32.43
CA ALA A 247 -22.76 13.89 -33.82
C ALA A 247 -23.47 12.53 -33.94
N ALA A 248 -23.44 11.69 -32.91
CA ALA A 248 -24.31 10.52 -32.83
C ALA A 248 -25.75 10.95 -32.49
N PRO A 249 -26.80 10.20 -32.87
CA PRO A 249 -28.17 10.49 -32.44
C PRO A 249 -28.35 10.15 -30.97
N ALA A 250 -27.66 10.89 -30.09
CA ALA A 250 -27.72 10.68 -28.67
C ALA A 250 -29.11 11.08 -28.14
N THR A 251 -29.75 10.24 -27.34
CA THR A 251 -31.06 10.53 -26.74
C THR A 251 -30.97 11.75 -25.81
N ALA A 252 -32.11 12.33 -25.42
CA ALA A 252 -32.11 13.49 -24.51
C ALA A 252 -31.65 13.13 -23.08
N GLU A 253 -31.59 11.84 -22.74
CA GLU A 253 -31.10 11.31 -21.47
C GLU A 253 -29.57 11.21 -21.47
N GLU A 254 -28.95 10.74 -22.55
CA GLU A 254 -27.48 10.71 -22.77
C GLU A 254 -26.81 12.09 -22.77
N ARG A 255 -27.59 13.18 -22.94
CA ARG A 255 -27.10 14.57 -22.90
C ARG A 255 -27.12 15.20 -21.51
N ASN A 256 -27.72 14.52 -20.52
CA ASN A 256 -27.82 14.97 -19.13
C ASN A 256 -26.92 14.17 -18.18
N GLY A 257 -26.10 13.24 -18.70
CA GLY A 257 -25.07 12.54 -17.95
C GLY A 257 -24.08 13.53 -17.33
N GLY A 258 -23.62 13.24 -16.11
CA GLY A 258 -22.62 14.07 -15.43
C GLY A 258 -21.28 14.08 -16.16
N LEU A 259 -20.33 14.90 -15.70
CA LEU A 259 -18.94 14.80 -16.16
C LEU A 259 -18.40 13.40 -15.81
N HIS A 260 -17.77 12.74 -16.78
CA HIS A 260 -17.07 11.46 -16.59
C HIS A 260 -15.87 11.65 -15.65
N GLY A 261 -15.54 10.63 -14.85
CA GLY A 261 -14.61 10.78 -13.74
C GLY A 261 -13.19 10.23 -13.96
N GLY A 262 -12.92 9.49 -15.06
CA GLY A 262 -11.64 8.80 -15.26
C GLY A 262 -11.66 7.79 -16.42
N GLY A 263 -10.49 7.45 -16.96
CA GLY A 263 -10.28 6.46 -18.02
C GLY A 263 -8.93 5.75 -17.89
N THR A 264 -8.86 4.48 -18.31
CA THR A 264 -7.60 3.74 -18.42
C THR A 264 -7.25 3.54 -19.88
N ILE A 265 -5.99 3.80 -20.23
CA ILE A 265 -5.48 3.69 -21.60
C ILE A 265 -4.26 2.77 -21.58
N ASN A 266 -4.24 1.81 -22.48
CA ASN A 266 -3.07 1.03 -22.83
C ASN A 266 -2.98 0.94 -24.36
N THR A 267 -1.78 0.83 -24.91
CA THR A 267 -1.55 0.83 -26.36
C THR A 267 -0.76 -0.40 -26.79
N TYR A 268 -1.05 -0.88 -28.00
CA TYR A 268 -0.33 -2.00 -28.62
C TYR A 268 -0.62 -2.02 -30.12
N ASP A 269 0.37 -2.38 -30.93
CA ASP A 269 0.14 -2.70 -32.35
C ASP A 269 -0.38 -4.14 -32.40
N ILE A 270 -1.69 -4.33 -32.52
CA ILE A 270 -2.32 -5.66 -32.41
C ILE A 270 -2.43 -6.38 -33.77
N ASP A 271 -2.28 -5.65 -34.88
CA ASP A 271 -2.44 -6.18 -36.23
C ASP A 271 -1.16 -6.09 -37.10
N ASN A 272 -0.06 -5.60 -36.51
CA ASN A 272 1.26 -5.49 -37.09
C ASN A 272 1.28 -4.62 -38.35
N ASP A 273 0.56 -3.50 -38.33
CA ASP A 273 0.60 -2.50 -39.39
C ASP A 273 1.57 -1.35 -39.12
N GLY A 274 2.15 -1.32 -37.91
CA GLY A 274 3.16 -0.38 -37.47
C GLY A 274 2.61 0.85 -36.78
N ASP A 275 1.29 0.96 -36.56
CA ASP A 275 0.73 1.98 -35.68
C ASP A 275 0.11 1.39 -34.41
N LYS A 276 -0.16 2.25 -33.42
CA LYS A 276 -0.66 1.79 -32.12
C LYS A 276 -2.18 1.79 -32.10
N ASP A 277 -2.75 0.66 -31.69
CA ASP A 277 -4.15 0.54 -31.29
C ASP A 277 -4.33 0.92 -29.82
N VAL A 278 -5.59 1.08 -29.42
CA VAL A 278 -5.94 1.48 -28.06
C VAL A 278 -6.81 0.44 -27.35
N PHE A 279 -6.43 0.10 -26.13
CA PHE A 279 -7.30 -0.53 -25.14
C PHE A 279 -7.79 0.53 -24.17
N TYR A 280 -9.10 0.68 -24.09
CA TYR A 280 -9.76 1.65 -23.23
C TYR A 280 -10.61 0.94 -22.17
N GLY A 281 -10.38 1.29 -20.91
CA GLY A 281 -11.22 0.91 -19.78
C GLY A 281 -11.94 2.12 -19.20
N ASP A 282 -13.21 1.93 -18.87
CA ASP A 282 -14.14 2.99 -18.46
C ASP A 282 -14.66 2.75 -17.04
N LEU A 283 -14.99 3.81 -16.32
CA LEU A 283 -15.53 3.73 -14.96
C LEU A 283 -16.85 2.96 -14.85
N THR A 284 -17.59 2.84 -15.95
CA THR A 284 -18.96 2.33 -15.99
C THR A 284 -19.11 1.04 -16.79
N TYR A 285 -18.05 0.57 -17.47
CA TYR A 285 -18.09 -0.64 -18.30
C TYR A 285 -17.34 -1.79 -17.64
N GLU A 286 -17.91 -2.98 -17.78
CA GLU A 286 -17.34 -4.23 -17.26
C GLU A 286 -16.27 -4.82 -18.20
N SER A 287 -16.18 -4.30 -19.43
CA SER A 287 -15.26 -4.79 -20.48
C SER A 287 -14.18 -3.77 -20.84
N ILE A 288 -13.11 -4.26 -21.48
CA ILE A 288 -12.14 -3.42 -22.19
C ILE A 288 -12.62 -3.25 -23.64
N ILE A 289 -12.60 -2.00 -24.13
CA ILE A 289 -12.82 -1.71 -25.55
C ILE A 289 -11.47 -1.68 -26.24
N MET A 290 -11.29 -2.48 -27.30
CA MET A 290 -10.12 -2.39 -28.17
C MET A 290 -10.52 -1.62 -29.44
N GLY A 291 -9.87 -0.48 -29.70
CA GLY A 291 -10.07 0.33 -30.90
C GLY A 291 -8.91 0.16 -31.87
N MET A 292 -9.21 -0.22 -33.11
CA MET A 292 -8.23 -0.40 -34.18
C MET A 292 -7.92 0.94 -34.86
N ASN A 293 -6.65 1.31 -34.88
CA ASN A 293 -6.15 2.45 -35.62
C ASN A 293 -5.99 2.08 -37.10
N GLY A 294 -6.62 2.85 -37.99
CA GLY A 294 -6.50 2.69 -39.44
C GLY A 294 -5.79 3.87 -40.09
N GLY A 295 -5.04 4.63 -39.28
CA GLY A 295 -4.36 5.86 -39.63
C GLY A 295 -2.89 5.64 -39.93
N THR A 296 -2.05 6.43 -39.27
CA THR A 296 -0.59 6.27 -39.22
C THR A 296 -0.12 6.59 -37.80
N PRO A 297 1.14 6.26 -37.43
CA PRO A 297 1.67 6.60 -36.10
C PRO A 297 1.56 8.10 -35.80
N GLU A 298 1.81 8.96 -36.80
CA GLU A 298 1.76 10.41 -36.64
C GLU A 298 0.32 11.00 -36.70
N ASN A 299 -0.64 10.25 -37.24
CA ASN A 299 -2.03 10.70 -37.43
C ASN A 299 -3.00 9.55 -37.14
N ALA A 300 -3.09 9.16 -35.87
CA ALA A 300 -3.99 8.10 -35.43
C ALA A 300 -5.45 8.41 -35.76
N TRP A 301 -6.16 7.41 -36.27
CA TRP A 301 -7.59 7.43 -36.56
C TRP A 301 -8.19 6.06 -36.27
N ILE A 302 -8.95 5.95 -35.18
CA ILE A 302 -9.64 4.72 -34.82
C ILE A 302 -10.82 4.52 -35.76
N VAL A 303 -10.80 3.43 -36.51
CA VAL A 303 -11.78 3.12 -37.58
C VAL A 303 -12.66 1.92 -37.27
N ASP A 304 -12.24 1.04 -36.36
CA ASP A 304 -12.99 -0.14 -35.92
C ASP A 304 -12.79 -0.39 -34.43
N GLN A 305 -13.62 -1.25 -33.84
CA GLN A 305 -13.50 -1.60 -32.42
C GLN A 305 -14.09 -2.97 -32.07
N ASP A 306 -13.50 -3.63 -31.07
CA ASP A 306 -14.11 -4.71 -30.30
C ASP A 306 -14.55 -4.16 -28.93
N THR A 307 -15.86 -4.03 -28.74
CA THR A 307 -16.45 -3.46 -27.52
C THR A 307 -16.49 -4.42 -26.34
N THR A 308 -16.13 -5.69 -26.55
CA THR A 308 -16.17 -6.76 -25.55
C THR A 308 -14.88 -7.57 -25.59
N PHE A 309 -13.74 -6.88 -25.66
CA PHE A 309 -12.47 -7.52 -25.95
C PHE A 309 -12.04 -8.51 -24.85
N PRO A 310 -11.45 -9.66 -25.20
CA PRO A 310 -11.40 -10.25 -26.55
C PRO A 310 -12.71 -10.99 -26.89
N SER A 311 -13.51 -10.47 -27.83
CA SER A 311 -14.80 -11.07 -28.24
C SER A 311 -14.69 -12.44 -28.90
N TYR A 312 -13.48 -12.79 -29.37
CA TYR A 312 -13.18 -14.09 -29.96
C TYR A 312 -12.83 -15.17 -28.91
N ASN A 313 -12.71 -14.81 -27.64
CA ASN A 313 -12.45 -15.71 -26.52
C ASN A 313 -13.46 -15.44 -25.38
N SER A 314 -13.07 -15.60 -24.12
CA SER A 314 -13.79 -15.03 -22.98
C SER A 314 -13.53 -13.54 -22.93
N SER A 315 -14.56 -12.72 -23.02
CA SER A 315 -14.44 -11.27 -22.85
C SER A 315 -14.05 -10.92 -21.42
N VAL A 316 -13.38 -9.78 -21.24
CA VAL A 316 -13.20 -9.17 -19.93
C VAL A 316 -14.56 -8.84 -19.32
N ASP A 317 -14.74 -9.24 -18.07
CA ASP A 317 -15.93 -8.99 -17.26
C ASP A 317 -15.49 -8.63 -15.83
N ILE A 318 -14.98 -7.40 -15.68
CA ILE A 318 -14.54 -6.81 -14.40
C ILE A 318 -15.42 -5.60 -14.12
N PRO A 319 -16.38 -5.71 -13.19
CA PRO A 319 -17.27 -4.62 -12.82
C PRO A 319 -16.56 -3.35 -12.34
N ASP A 320 -16.92 -2.23 -12.94
CA ASP A 320 -16.46 -0.88 -12.65
C ASP A 320 -14.92 -0.69 -12.77
N PHE A 321 -14.50 -0.10 -13.89
CA PHE A 321 -13.17 0.49 -14.08
C PHE A 321 -12.00 -0.47 -14.20
N ALA A 322 -11.97 -1.27 -15.26
CA ALA A 322 -10.83 -2.11 -15.57
C ALA A 322 -9.63 -1.33 -16.13
N ALA A 323 -8.41 -1.77 -15.83
CA ALA A 323 -7.17 -1.39 -16.52
C ALA A 323 -6.55 -2.61 -17.17
N SER A 324 -5.98 -2.44 -18.36
CA SER A 324 -5.26 -3.50 -19.07
C SER A 324 -3.76 -3.25 -19.12
N PHE A 325 -2.99 -4.33 -19.19
CA PHE A 325 -1.52 -4.33 -19.17
C PHE A 325 -1.02 -5.40 -20.14
N ILE A 326 0.11 -5.14 -20.80
CA ILE A 326 0.72 -6.09 -21.74
C ILE A 326 2.17 -6.36 -21.34
N LEU A 327 2.44 -7.58 -20.88
CA LEU A 327 3.76 -8.03 -20.42
C LEU A 327 3.89 -9.55 -20.49
N ASP A 328 5.11 -10.07 -20.61
CA ASP A 328 5.40 -11.52 -20.55
C ASP A 328 5.40 -11.97 -19.09
N VAL A 329 4.31 -12.59 -18.62
CA VAL A 329 4.19 -13.05 -17.21
C VAL A 329 4.59 -14.50 -17.04
N ASP A 330 4.54 -15.31 -18.10
CA ASP A 330 4.81 -16.74 -18.03
C ASP A 330 6.20 -17.12 -18.54
N ASN A 331 7.03 -16.16 -18.93
CA ASN A 331 8.42 -16.33 -19.34
C ASN A 331 8.61 -17.09 -20.66
N ASP A 332 7.60 -17.11 -21.54
CA ASP A 332 7.70 -17.79 -22.83
C ASP A 332 8.18 -16.89 -23.99
N GLY A 333 8.39 -15.59 -23.72
CA GLY A 333 8.83 -14.59 -24.69
C GLY A 333 7.70 -13.91 -25.44
N LEU A 334 6.45 -14.31 -25.22
CA LEU A 334 5.27 -13.62 -25.72
C LEU A 334 4.71 -12.68 -24.64
N LYS A 335 4.31 -11.48 -25.05
CA LYS A 335 3.61 -10.55 -24.17
C LYS A 335 2.17 -11.00 -24.05
N ASP A 336 1.74 -11.19 -22.82
CA ASP A 336 0.39 -11.59 -22.43
C ASP A 336 -0.47 -10.37 -22.12
N PHE A 337 -1.79 -10.58 -22.07
CA PHE A 337 -2.75 -9.53 -21.73
C PHE A 337 -3.28 -9.76 -20.31
N ILE A 338 -3.03 -8.79 -19.43
CA ILE A 338 -3.47 -8.79 -18.03
C ILE A 338 -4.53 -7.72 -17.85
N VAL A 339 -5.57 -8.02 -17.07
CA VAL A 339 -6.60 -7.03 -16.72
C VAL A 339 -6.91 -7.08 -15.23
N SER A 340 -7.07 -5.91 -14.63
CA SER A 340 -7.36 -5.74 -13.21
C SER A 340 -8.33 -4.59 -12.96
N PRO A 341 -9.05 -4.58 -11.83
CA PRO A 341 -9.70 -3.38 -11.34
C PRO A 341 -8.72 -2.21 -11.18
N ASN A 342 -9.16 -1.01 -11.56
CA ASN A 342 -8.48 0.26 -11.32
C ASN A 342 -9.24 1.15 -10.33
N ARG A 343 -10.37 0.67 -9.81
CA ARG A 343 -11.09 1.33 -8.72
C ARG A 343 -10.52 0.89 -7.38
N ASP A 344 -10.26 1.85 -6.50
CA ASP A 344 -9.66 1.64 -5.17
C ASP A 344 -10.65 1.11 -4.12
N ILE A 345 -11.96 1.19 -4.39
CA ILE A 345 -13.03 0.72 -3.49
C ILE A 345 -14.20 0.11 -4.28
N ALA A 346 -14.93 -0.81 -3.65
CA ALA A 346 -16.21 -1.34 -4.15
C ALA A 346 -16.16 -1.97 -5.56
N SER A 347 -15.04 -2.61 -5.91
CA SER A 347 -14.81 -3.38 -7.13
C SER A 347 -14.42 -4.82 -6.72
N PRO A 348 -14.40 -5.83 -7.63
CA PRO A 348 -13.95 -7.17 -7.27
C PRO A 348 -12.62 -7.15 -6.51
N ASP A 349 -12.51 -8.00 -5.50
CA ASP A 349 -11.44 -7.91 -4.49
C ASP A 349 -10.74 -9.26 -4.21
N TYR A 350 -10.88 -10.22 -5.14
CA TYR A 350 -10.10 -11.47 -5.08
C TYR A 350 -9.86 -12.08 -6.48
N GLU A 351 -10.78 -11.89 -7.44
CA GLU A 351 -10.57 -12.20 -8.87
C GLU A 351 -10.05 -10.97 -9.62
N VAL A 352 -8.88 -10.46 -9.20
CA VAL A 352 -8.36 -9.15 -9.62
C VAL A 352 -7.21 -9.21 -10.61
N GLY A 353 -6.78 -10.40 -11.03
CA GLY A 353 -5.62 -10.62 -11.90
C GLY A 353 -5.99 -11.51 -13.08
N TRP A 354 -6.74 -10.98 -14.04
CA TRP A 354 -7.19 -11.73 -15.21
C TRP A 354 -6.06 -11.90 -16.21
N PHE A 355 -5.54 -13.12 -16.28
CA PHE A 355 -4.41 -13.49 -17.13
C PHE A 355 -4.90 -14.15 -18.41
N TYR A 356 -4.65 -13.48 -19.54
CA TYR A 356 -4.84 -14.03 -20.86
C TYR A 356 -3.50 -14.32 -21.52
N LYS A 357 -3.20 -15.60 -21.71
CA LYS A 357 -1.99 -16.04 -22.39
C LYS A 357 -2.05 -15.68 -23.87
N ASN A 358 -0.96 -15.13 -24.40
CA ASN A 358 -0.79 -15.00 -25.83
C ASN A 358 -0.43 -16.35 -26.45
N THR A 359 -1.25 -16.83 -27.38
CA THR A 359 -1.11 -18.14 -28.03
C THR A 359 -0.57 -18.07 -29.46
N ALA A 360 -0.22 -16.87 -29.93
CA ALA A 360 0.24 -16.60 -31.28
C ALA A 360 1.64 -15.97 -31.31
N SER A 361 1.73 -14.65 -31.44
CA SER A 361 2.97 -13.88 -31.58
C SER A 361 2.84 -12.50 -30.94
N ASN A 362 3.94 -11.77 -30.75
CA ASN A 362 3.88 -10.39 -30.26
C ASN A 362 3.39 -9.42 -31.33
N GLU A 363 3.64 -9.73 -32.59
CA GLU A 363 3.23 -8.90 -33.72
C GLU A 363 1.72 -9.05 -34.00
N MET A 364 1.19 -10.26 -33.89
CA MET A 364 -0.25 -10.51 -34.01
C MET A 364 -0.68 -11.44 -32.86
N PRO A 365 -1.05 -10.88 -31.70
CA PRO A 365 -1.38 -11.67 -30.53
C PRO A 365 -2.76 -12.34 -30.65
N SER A 366 -2.92 -13.45 -29.94
CA SER A 366 -4.23 -14.08 -29.73
C SER A 366 -4.36 -14.49 -28.28
N PHE A 367 -5.20 -13.76 -27.54
CA PHE A 367 -5.30 -13.85 -26.09
C PHE A 367 -6.35 -14.88 -25.67
N ALA A 368 -5.97 -15.80 -24.78
CA ALA A 368 -6.85 -16.83 -24.24
C ALA A 368 -6.79 -16.83 -22.71
N LEU A 369 -7.95 -16.64 -22.06
CA LEU A 369 -8.05 -16.60 -20.60
C LEU A 369 -7.52 -17.88 -19.97
N GLN A 370 -6.59 -17.75 -19.02
CA GLN A 370 -6.04 -18.86 -18.24
C GLN A 370 -6.61 -18.89 -16.83
N GLN A 371 -6.67 -17.75 -16.15
CA GLN A 371 -7.16 -17.60 -14.78
C GLN A 371 -7.52 -16.14 -14.46
N THR A 372 -8.28 -15.91 -13.39
CA THR A 372 -8.79 -14.59 -12.98
C THR A 372 -8.15 -14.05 -11.69
N ASP A 373 -7.29 -14.85 -11.06
CA ASP A 373 -6.73 -14.67 -9.73
C ASP A 373 -5.18 -14.78 -9.74
N LEU A 374 -4.52 -14.31 -10.82
CA LEU A 374 -3.05 -14.32 -10.93
C LEU A 374 -2.37 -13.73 -9.68
N LEU A 375 -1.46 -14.53 -9.09
CA LEU A 375 -0.80 -14.32 -7.80
C LEU A 375 -1.69 -14.49 -6.57
N VAL A 376 -2.97 -14.10 -6.64
CA VAL A 376 -3.93 -14.24 -5.54
C VAL A 376 -4.09 -15.70 -5.14
N ASP A 377 -4.09 -16.60 -6.12
CA ASP A 377 -4.07 -18.07 -5.96
C ASP A 377 -2.93 -18.59 -5.06
N ASN A 378 -1.89 -17.78 -4.86
CA ASN A 378 -0.68 -18.11 -4.10
C ASN A 378 -0.50 -17.27 -2.84
N MET A 379 -1.50 -16.50 -2.39
CA MET A 379 -1.44 -15.70 -1.16
C MET A 379 -2.69 -15.84 -0.29
N ILE A 380 -2.62 -15.31 0.92
CA ILE A 380 -3.81 -15.15 1.76
C ILE A 380 -4.55 -13.90 1.30
N ASP A 381 -5.81 -14.08 0.90
CA ASP A 381 -6.70 -13.00 0.50
C ASP A 381 -8.15 -13.34 0.90
N PHE A 382 -8.81 -12.41 1.58
CA PHE A 382 -10.17 -12.55 2.08
C PHE A 382 -11.13 -11.51 1.49
N GLY A 383 -10.80 -10.92 0.34
CA GLY A 383 -11.58 -9.84 -0.25
C GLY A 383 -11.18 -8.49 0.33
N THR A 384 -12.15 -7.67 0.74
CA THR A 384 -11.84 -6.38 1.34
C THR A 384 -11.58 -6.51 2.84
N GLY A 385 -10.49 -5.91 3.32
CA GLY A 385 -10.17 -5.68 4.74
C GLY A 385 -9.92 -6.95 5.56
N ALA A 386 -8.78 -7.04 6.26
CA ALA A 386 -8.49 -8.14 7.18
C ALA A 386 -8.25 -7.65 8.62
N HIS A 387 -8.89 -8.31 9.58
CA HIS A 387 -8.81 -8.04 11.02
C HIS A 387 -8.30 -9.30 11.75
N PRO A 388 -6.99 -9.43 12.01
CA PRO A 388 -6.44 -10.60 12.67
C PRO A 388 -6.66 -10.55 14.20
N ALA A 389 -6.78 -11.73 14.79
CA ALA A 389 -6.73 -12.01 16.22
C ALA A 389 -5.97 -13.33 16.45
N VAL A 390 -5.43 -13.52 17.65
CA VAL A 390 -4.58 -14.69 17.95
C VAL A 390 -5.00 -15.33 19.26
N ALA A 391 -5.08 -16.66 19.29
CA ALA A 391 -5.37 -17.47 20.47
C ALA A 391 -4.99 -18.94 20.19
N ASP A 392 -4.78 -19.75 21.23
CA ASP A 392 -4.66 -21.21 21.09
C ASP A 392 -6.08 -21.81 21.01
N VAL A 393 -6.61 -21.93 19.79
CA VAL A 393 -8.01 -22.31 19.56
C VAL A 393 -8.21 -23.81 19.76
N ASN A 394 -7.21 -24.61 19.37
CA ASN A 394 -7.30 -26.06 19.44
C ASN A 394 -6.72 -26.66 20.75
N GLY A 395 -6.16 -25.85 21.64
CA GLY A 395 -5.62 -26.25 22.94
C GLY A 395 -4.32 -27.05 22.87
N ASP A 396 -3.52 -26.88 21.82
CA ASP A 396 -2.26 -27.60 21.63
C ASP A 396 -1.01 -26.85 22.13
N GLY A 397 -1.21 -25.63 22.63
CA GLY A 397 -0.17 -24.75 23.15
C GLY A 397 0.51 -23.87 22.11
N LEU A 398 0.07 -23.90 20.85
CA LEU A 398 0.52 -23.00 19.79
C LEU A 398 -0.52 -21.91 19.54
N LEU A 399 -0.07 -20.69 19.27
CA LEU A 399 -0.99 -19.62 18.85
C LEU A 399 -1.47 -19.88 17.43
N ASP A 400 -2.79 -19.89 17.27
CA ASP A 400 -3.53 -19.91 16.02
C ASP A 400 -3.91 -18.48 15.60
N ILE A 401 -4.38 -18.31 14.37
CA ILE A 401 -4.84 -17.03 13.83
C ILE A 401 -6.32 -17.14 13.46
N VAL A 402 -7.13 -16.23 13.99
CA VAL A 402 -8.50 -16.00 13.53
C VAL A 402 -8.55 -14.67 12.81
N VAL A 403 -9.18 -14.63 11.64
CA VAL A 403 -9.27 -13.42 10.83
C VAL A 403 -10.73 -13.13 10.56
N GLY A 404 -11.17 -11.91 10.81
CA GLY A 404 -12.42 -11.42 10.22
C GLY A 404 -12.12 -10.51 9.04
N ASN A 405 -13.08 -10.32 8.15
CA ASN A 405 -12.93 -9.44 7.00
C ASN A 405 -14.01 -8.34 6.92
N ASN A 406 -13.78 -7.34 6.07
CA ASN A 406 -14.83 -6.39 5.72
C ASN A 406 -16.00 -7.10 5.04
N SER A 407 -15.71 -7.72 3.90
CA SER A 407 -16.61 -8.50 3.07
C SER A 407 -15.83 -8.95 1.84
N TYR A 408 -16.18 -10.10 1.25
CA TYR A 408 -15.93 -10.28 -0.19
C TYR A 408 -16.82 -9.32 -0.98
N TRP A 409 -16.34 -8.85 -2.11
CA TRP A 409 -17.13 -8.03 -3.02
C TRP A 409 -18.38 -8.79 -3.47
N GLN A 410 -19.48 -8.05 -3.60
CA GLN A 410 -20.77 -8.56 -4.04
C GLN A 410 -21.32 -7.63 -5.13
N PRO A 411 -21.82 -8.17 -6.26
CA PRO A 411 -22.39 -7.36 -7.34
C PRO A 411 -23.56 -6.46 -6.88
N VAL A 412 -24.28 -6.90 -5.85
CA VAL A 412 -25.37 -6.13 -5.24
C VAL A 412 -24.87 -5.56 -3.92
N ILE A 413 -24.72 -4.24 -3.83
CA ILE A 413 -24.16 -3.54 -2.65
C ILE A 413 -24.86 -3.86 -1.31
N ALA A 414 -26.15 -4.23 -1.37
CA ALA A 414 -26.93 -4.63 -0.21
C ALA A 414 -26.58 -6.03 0.32
N ASN A 415 -25.91 -6.84 -0.50
CA ASN A 415 -25.36 -8.12 -0.08
C ASN A 415 -23.96 -7.89 0.49
N LYS A 416 -23.66 -8.63 1.55
CA LYS A 416 -22.34 -8.70 2.17
C LYS A 416 -22.01 -10.16 2.42
N ASP A 417 -20.73 -10.46 2.33
CA ASP A 417 -20.16 -11.78 2.58
C ASP A 417 -18.92 -11.62 3.48
N ALA A 418 -19.20 -11.12 4.69
CA ALA A 418 -18.22 -11.05 5.77
C ALA A 418 -18.21 -12.38 6.53
N ARG A 419 -17.02 -12.83 6.94
CA ARG A 419 -16.79 -14.14 7.57
C ARG A 419 -15.76 -14.05 8.68
N LEU A 420 -15.62 -15.16 9.42
CA LEU A 420 -14.43 -15.44 10.23
C LEU A 420 -13.70 -16.64 9.62
N PHE A 421 -12.38 -16.57 9.55
CA PHE A 421 -11.49 -17.60 9.03
C PHE A 421 -10.60 -18.11 10.18
N LEU A 422 -10.39 -19.42 10.27
CA LEU A 422 -9.52 -20.04 11.26
C LEU A 422 -8.31 -20.67 10.59
N PHE A 423 -7.12 -20.24 10.99
CA PHE A 423 -5.85 -20.85 10.64
C PHE A 423 -5.24 -21.49 11.88
N LEU A 424 -5.06 -22.82 11.84
CA LEU A 424 -4.37 -23.54 12.90
C LEU A 424 -2.86 -23.52 12.66
N ASN A 425 -2.09 -23.30 13.72
CA ASN A 425 -0.65 -23.46 13.70
C ASN A 425 -0.30 -24.95 13.75
N THR A 426 0.09 -25.48 12.61
CA THR A 426 0.49 -26.88 12.39
C THR A 426 2.01 -27.08 12.50
N GLY A 427 2.75 -26.01 12.82
CA GLY A 427 4.20 -26.01 12.95
C GLY A 427 4.67 -26.43 14.35
N THR A 428 5.59 -25.65 14.90
CA THR A 428 6.13 -25.82 16.26
C THR A 428 6.32 -24.46 16.91
N ALA A 429 6.49 -24.43 18.24
CA ALA A 429 6.77 -23.21 18.99
C ALA A 429 8.06 -22.46 18.57
N ALA A 430 8.96 -23.08 17.81
CA ALA A 430 10.17 -22.43 17.29
C ALA A 430 10.08 -22.09 15.79
N ALA A 431 9.12 -22.65 15.08
CA ALA A 431 8.94 -22.54 13.64
C ALA A 431 7.45 -22.68 13.32
N PRO A 432 6.69 -21.57 13.33
CA PRO A 432 5.26 -21.61 13.06
C PRO A 432 5.00 -21.97 11.59
N ALA A 433 3.89 -22.67 11.36
CA ALA A 433 3.37 -22.97 10.03
C ALA A 433 1.85 -23.08 10.14
N PHE A 434 1.09 -22.57 9.19
CA PHE A 434 -0.36 -22.44 9.33
C PHE A 434 -1.12 -23.24 8.29
N SER A 435 -2.30 -23.73 8.65
CA SER A 435 -3.24 -24.32 7.69
C SER A 435 -4.62 -23.71 7.89
N LEU A 436 -5.27 -23.29 6.80
CA LEU A 436 -6.68 -22.92 6.86
C LEU A 436 -7.49 -24.14 7.29
N ALA A 437 -8.17 -24.03 8.42
CA ALA A 437 -8.98 -25.08 9.01
C ALA A 437 -10.47 -24.88 8.72
N ASP A 438 -10.93 -23.62 8.69
CA ASP A 438 -12.32 -23.25 8.41
C ASP A 438 -12.39 -21.86 7.75
N GLU A 439 -13.10 -21.76 6.62
CA GLU A 439 -13.28 -20.51 5.85
C GLU A 439 -14.51 -19.70 6.27
N ASN A 440 -15.33 -20.25 7.17
CA ASN A 440 -16.50 -19.63 7.75
C ASN A 440 -16.68 -20.15 9.18
N TRP A 441 -15.63 -19.95 9.98
CA TRP A 441 -15.55 -20.44 11.35
C TRP A 441 -16.76 -19.97 12.18
N LEU A 442 -17.34 -20.89 12.94
CA LEU A 442 -18.59 -20.70 13.70
C LEU A 442 -19.82 -20.34 12.84
N ASN A 443 -19.75 -20.56 11.51
CA ASN A 443 -20.76 -20.15 10.54
C ASN A 443 -21.09 -18.65 10.65
N PHE A 444 -20.07 -17.81 10.85
CA PHE A 444 -20.25 -16.39 11.15
C PHE A 444 -20.85 -15.59 9.97
N GLN A 445 -20.68 -16.07 8.73
CA GLN A 445 -21.33 -15.53 7.53
C GLN A 445 -22.85 -15.35 7.68
N GLN A 446 -23.52 -16.18 8.49
CA GLN A 446 -24.96 -16.10 8.69
C GLN A 446 -25.43 -14.75 9.26
N PHE A 447 -24.53 -13.98 9.89
CA PHE A 447 -24.81 -12.65 10.42
C PHE A 447 -24.52 -11.53 9.42
N SER A 448 -23.88 -11.84 8.29
CA SER A 448 -23.51 -10.85 7.29
C SER A 448 -24.73 -10.26 6.57
N SER A 449 -24.81 -8.94 6.50
CA SER A 449 -25.89 -8.18 5.85
C SER A 449 -25.45 -6.76 5.50
N SER A 450 -26.28 -6.00 4.78
CA SER A 450 -26.02 -4.58 4.45
C SER A 450 -25.75 -3.68 5.66
N ILE A 451 -26.13 -4.09 6.87
CA ILE A 451 -25.97 -3.31 8.11
C ILE A 451 -25.11 -4.01 9.17
N THR A 452 -24.56 -5.18 8.85
CA THR A 452 -23.78 -6.01 9.79
C THR A 452 -22.72 -6.77 8.99
N TYR A 453 -21.51 -6.25 8.96
CA TYR A 453 -20.34 -6.78 8.27
C TYR A 453 -19.08 -6.16 8.91
N ASP A 454 -17.89 -6.34 8.33
CA ASP A 454 -16.64 -5.83 8.92
C ASP A 454 -16.32 -6.44 10.28
N PHE A 455 -16.23 -7.77 10.28
CA PHE A 455 -16.02 -8.53 11.49
C PHE A 455 -14.58 -8.37 11.98
N ALA A 456 -14.41 -7.89 13.21
CA ALA A 456 -13.12 -7.70 13.85
C ALA A 456 -13.05 -8.52 15.15
N PRO A 457 -12.48 -9.74 15.12
CA PRO A 457 -12.42 -10.62 16.28
C PRO A 457 -11.38 -10.16 17.31
N THR A 458 -11.59 -10.55 18.57
CA THR A 458 -10.62 -10.47 19.66
C THR A 458 -10.94 -11.54 20.71
N PHE A 459 -9.95 -11.88 21.54
CA PHE A 459 -10.10 -12.88 22.58
C PHE A 459 -9.81 -12.29 23.96
N GLY A 460 -10.57 -12.69 24.97
CA GLY A 460 -10.37 -12.27 26.35
C GLY A 460 -11.27 -13.04 27.31
N ASP A 461 -10.79 -13.25 28.54
CA ASP A 461 -11.55 -13.90 29.61
C ASP A 461 -12.58 -12.89 30.18
N LEU A 462 -13.80 -12.87 29.63
CA LEU A 462 -14.80 -11.83 29.96
C LEU A 462 -15.62 -12.17 31.20
N ASP A 463 -15.63 -13.43 31.64
CA ASP A 463 -16.33 -13.89 32.83
C ASP A 463 -15.38 -14.39 33.96
N SER A 464 -14.07 -14.25 33.75
CA SER A 464 -13.01 -14.57 34.72
C SER A 464 -12.99 -16.03 35.16
N ASP A 465 -13.37 -16.96 34.27
CA ASP A 465 -13.34 -18.40 34.53
C ASP A 465 -11.99 -19.06 34.13
N GLY A 466 -11.11 -18.28 33.48
CA GLY A 466 -9.76 -18.66 33.09
C GLY A 466 -9.64 -19.16 31.65
N ASP A 467 -10.72 -19.24 30.89
CA ASP A 467 -10.68 -19.47 29.45
C ASP A 467 -10.93 -18.17 28.65
N LEU A 468 -10.57 -18.17 27.37
CA LEU A 468 -10.73 -16.98 26.53
C LEU A 468 -12.06 -17.07 25.77
N ASP A 469 -12.89 -16.05 25.93
CA ASP A 469 -14.10 -15.83 25.15
C ASP A 469 -13.79 -15.14 23.82
N LEU A 470 -14.72 -15.25 22.88
CA LEU A 470 -14.67 -14.55 21.60
C LEU A 470 -15.58 -13.31 21.65
N LEU A 471 -15.00 -12.17 21.31
CA LEU A 471 -15.73 -10.93 21.06
C LEU A 471 -15.45 -10.46 19.62
N VAL A 472 -16.46 -10.02 18.89
CA VAL A 472 -16.31 -9.61 17.49
C VAL A 472 -17.00 -8.27 17.27
N GLY A 473 -16.24 -7.27 16.83
CA GLY A 473 -16.76 -5.98 16.39
C GLY A 473 -17.35 -6.02 14.98
N GLU A 474 -18.12 -5.00 14.63
CA GLU A 474 -18.80 -4.89 13.33
C GLU A 474 -19.05 -3.44 12.90
N VAL A 475 -19.47 -3.26 11.65
CA VAL A 475 -19.65 -1.97 10.97
C VAL A 475 -20.53 -0.95 11.69
N ALA A 476 -21.59 -1.38 12.37
CA ALA A 476 -22.52 -0.49 13.08
C ALA A 476 -22.09 -0.18 14.51
N GLY A 477 -20.91 -0.66 14.94
CA GLY A 477 -20.33 -0.37 16.24
C GLY A 477 -20.77 -1.29 17.37
N LYS A 478 -21.61 -2.28 17.08
CA LYS A 478 -22.06 -3.33 18.00
C LYS A 478 -20.98 -4.39 18.17
N LEU A 479 -21.27 -5.32 19.08
CA LEU A 479 -20.40 -6.44 19.39
C LEU A 479 -21.20 -7.75 19.36
N PHE A 480 -20.58 -8.81 18.85
CA PHE A 480 -20.99 -10.18 19.08
C PHE A 480 -20.15 -10.78 20.21
N PHE A 481 -20.74 -11.66 21.00
CA PHE A 481 -20.06 -12.41 22.05
C PHE A 481 -20.35 -13.90 21.92
N ALA A 482 -19.33 -14.73 22.09
CA ALA A 482 -19.49 -16.17 22.25
C ALA A 482 -18.66 -16.64 23.46
N GLU A 483 -19.36 -17.17 24.46
CA GLU A 483 -18.77 -17.74 25.67
C GLU A 483 -18.02 -19.02 25.29
N ASN A 484 -16.75 -19.12 25.68
CA ASN A 484 -16.06 -20.40 25.65
C ASN A 484 -16.44 -21.18 26.91
N THR A 485 -16.80 -22.45 26.74
CA THR A 485 -17.31 -23.31 27.83
C THR A 485 -16.42 -24.53 28.04
N ALA A 486 -15.28 -24.59 27.36
CA ALA A 486 -14.36 -25.71 27.42
C ALA A 486 -13.55 -25.72 28.72
N GLY A 487 -13.24 -24.54 29.28
CA GLY A 487 -12.30 -24.34 30.37
C GLY A 487 -10.87 -24.09 29.88
N ALA A 488 -10.04 -23.53 30.78
CA ALA A 488 -8.71 -23.00 30.47
C ALA A 488 -7.77 -24.01 29.78
N GLY A 489 -7.19 -23.61 28.64
CA GLY A 489 -6.19 -24.38 27.89
C GLY A 489 -6.73 -25.65 27.24
N LEU A 490 -8.05 -25.81 27.15
CA LEU A 490 -8.70 -26.88 26.40
C LEU A 490 -9.11 -26.37 25.01
N PRO A 491 -9.30 -27.27 24.02
CA PRO A 491 -9.82 -26.88 22.72
C PRO A 491 -11.12 -26.09 22.88
N MET A 492 -11.14 -24.86 22.35
CA MET A 492 -12.24 -23.93 22.58
C MET A 492 -13.59 -24.52 22.12
N ALA A 493 -14.60 -24.37 22.97
CA ALA A 493 -15.95 -24.86 22.70
C ALA A 493 -16.95 -23.74 22.99
N PHE A 494 -17.30 -23.01 21.93
CA PHE A 494 -18.19 -21.85 22.05
C PHE A 494 -19.66 -22.24 22.22
N GLY A 495 -20.33 -21.53 23.13
CA GLY A 495 -21.78 -21.47 23.21
C GLY A 495 -22.40 -20.75 22.01
N SER A 496 -23.70 -20.46 22.10
CA SER A 496 -24.39 -19.70 21.05
C SER A 496 -23.84 -18.27 20.95
N VAL A 497 -23.54 -17.83 19.72
CA VAL A 497 -23.16 -16.44 19.43
C VAL A 497 -24.32 -15.50 19.78
N VAL A 498 -24.02 -14.46 20.56
CA VAL A 498 -24.96 -13.43 21.02
C VAL A 498 -24.68 -12.12 20.26
N PRO A 499 -25.52 -11.70 19.30
CA PRO A 499 -25.42 -10.39 18.65
C PRO A 499 -25.83 -9.25 19.59
N GLU A 500 -25.40 -8.04 19.27
CA GLU A 500 -25.70 -6.81 20.04
C GLU A 500 -25.40 -6.96 21.54
N TRP A 501 -24.30 -7.64 21.86
CA TRP A 501 -23.94 -7.99 23.22
C TRP A 501 -23.85 -6.76 24.11
N LYS A 502 -24.60 -6.78 25.22
CA LYS A 502 -24.75 -5.68 26.20
C LYS A 502 -25.28 -4.35 25.61
N GLY A 503 -25.72 -4.35 24.36
CA GLY A 503 -26.22 -3.15 23.66
C GLY A 503 -25.17 -2.08 23.38
N ILE A 504 -23.88 -2.42 23.48
CA ILE A 504 -22.76 -1.49 23.27
C ILE A 504 -22.82 -0.93 21.85
N ASP A 505 -22.52 0.36 21.72
CA ASP A 505 -22.35 1.07 20.45
C ASP A 505 -21.10 1.93 20.53
N ALA A 506 -19.98 1.42 19.99
CA ALA A 506 -18.70 2.12 20.08
C ALA A 506 -18.51 3.17 18.97
N GLY A 507 -19.45 3.31 18.03
CA GLY A 507 -19.22 3.99 16.76
C GLY A 507 -18.84 3.02 15.64
N GLN A 508 -18.97 3.46 14.39
CA GLN A 508 -18.91 2.59 13.22
C GLN A 508 -17.55 1.86 13.09
N HIS A 509 -17.58 0.64 12.54
CA HIS A 509 -16.41 -0.22 12.34
C HIS A 509 -15.68 -0.48 13.66
N SER A 510 -16.39 -1.06 14.63
CA SER A 510 -15.82 -1.33 15.95
C SER A 510 -14.73 -2.40 15.87
N THR A 511 -13.57 -2.12 16.48
CA THR A 511 -12.46 -3.07 16.60
C THR A 511 -12.10 -3.23 18.07
N PRO A 512 -12.66 -4.25 18.75
CA PRO A 512 -12.52 -4.39 20.19
C PRO A 512 -11.18 -5.03 20.61
N PHE A 513 -10.75 -4.71 21.82
CA PHE A 513 -9.69 -5.39 22.55
C PHE A 513 -10.10 -5.53 24.01
N VAL A 514 -9.85 -6.69 24.61
CA VAL A 514 -10.21 -7.00 26.01
C VAL A 514 -8.96 -6.98 26.89
N HIS A 515 -8.96 -6.19 27.96
CA HIS A 515 -7.86 -6.13 28.90
C HIS A 515 -8.29 -5.49 30.22
N ASP A 516 -7.71 -5.88 31.37
CA ASP A 516 -7.89 -5.17 32.64
C ASP A 516 -7.01 -3.91 32.64
N VAL A 517 -7.57 -2.79 32.17
CA VAL A 517 -6.78 -1.58 31.92
C VAL A 517 -6.57 -0.77 33.19
N ASN A 518 -7.55 -0.76 34.08
CA ASN A 518 -7.50 -0.03 35.34
C ASN A 518 -6.88 -0.83 36.51
N LYS A 519 -6.55 -2.11 36.28
CA LYS A 519 -5.95 -3.04 37.24
C LYS A 519 -6.85 -3.32 38.45
N ASP A 520 -8.16 -3.36 38.25
CA ASP A 520 -9.15 -3.70 39.28
C ASP A 520 -9.53 -5.18 39.32
N GLY A 521 -8.97 -5.98 38.42
CA GLY A 521 -9.22 -7.41 38.28
C GLY A 521 -10.45 -7.74 37.45
N LEU A 522 -11.04 -6.76 36.76
CA LEU A 522 -12.14 -6.95 35.83
C LEU A 522 -11.68 -6.67 34.39
N PRO A 523 -12.06 -7.51 33.41
CA PRO A 523 -11.74 -7.27 32.02
C PRO A 523 -12.51 -6.05 31.49
N ASP A 524 -11.80 -5.02 31.04
CA ASP A 524 -12.37 -3.84 30.38
C ASP A 524 -12.37 -4.00 28.85
N LEU A 525 -13.09 -3.12 28.15
CA LEU A 525 -13.04 -3.05 26.69
C LEU A 525 -12.35 -1.76 26.23
N VAL A 526 -11.44 -1.91 25.28
CA VAL A 526 -10.81 -0.81 24.52
C VAL A 526 -11.18 -1.01 23.06
N ILE A 527 -11.94 -0.08 22.49
CA ILE A 527 -12.59 -0.28 21.18
C ILE A 527 -12.23 0.87 20.24
N GLY A 528 -11.56 0.54 19.15
CA GLY A 528 -11.31 1.46 18.03
C GLY A 528 -12.54 1.63 17.15
N GLU A 529 -12.56 2.69 16.33
CA GLU A 529 -13.68 3.01 15.44
C GLU A 529 -13.24 3.88 14.23
N ARG A 530 -14.17 4.09 13.30
CA ARG A 530 -13.98 4.77 12.00
C ARG A 530 -13.39 6.18 12.08
N ASN A 531 -13.74 7.01 13.06
CA ASN A 531 -13.22 8.38 13.20
C ASN A 531 -11.76 8.41 13.70
N GLY A 532 -11.24 7.29 14.20
CA GLY A 532 -9.87 7.12 14.67
C GLY A 532 -9.67 7.41 16.15
N ASN A 533 -10.72 7.72 16.90
CA ASN A 533 -10.60 7.75 18.36
C ASN A 533 -10.62 6.34 18.94
N ILE A 534 -10.18 6.21 20.19
CA ILE A 534 -10.28 4.95 20.93
C ILE A 534 -11.27 5.17 22.07
N ASN A 535 -12.21 4.24 22.22
CA ASN A 535 -13.20 4.23 23.28
C ASN A 535 -12.77 3.28 24.39
N TYR A 536 -12.99 3.67 25.65
CA TYR A 536 -12.75 2.83 26.82
C TYR A 536 -14.04 2.61 27.60
N PHE A 537 -14.35 1.35 27.86
CA PHE A 537 -15.53 0.89 28.59
C PHE A 537 -15.06 0.08 29.81
N PRO A 538 -14.90 0.71 30.99
CA PRO A 538 -14.52 0.00 32.19
C PRO A 538 -15.65 -0.93 32.64
N ASN A 539 -15.32 -2.15 33.05
CA ASN A 539 -16.29 -3.10 33.56
C ASN A 539 -16.78 -2.66 34.95
N GLN A 540 -18.07 -2.43 35.09
CA GLN A 540 -18.72 -2.00 36.34
C GLN A 540 -19.44 -3.14 37.07
N GLY A 541 -19.29 -4.37 36.56
CA GLY A 541 -19.98 -5.55 37.04
C GLY A 541 -19.19 -6.31 38.09
N THR A 542 -19.20 -7.63 37.94
CA THR A 542 -18.38 -8.57 38.72
C THR A 542 -17.59 -9.44 37.76
N PRO A 543 -16.56 -10.18 38.21
CA PRO A 543 -15.75 -11.05 37.35
C PRO A 543 -16.63 -11.95 36.46
N THR A 544 -17.58 -12.68 37.05
CA THR A 544 -18.49 -13.60 36.33
C THR A 544 -19.75 -12.97 35.75
N ALA A 545 -19.87 -11.64 35.78
CA ALA A 545 -21.05 -10.95 35.25
C ALA A 545 -20.65 -9.52 34.83
N PRO A 546 -19.95 -9.37 33.69
CA PRO A 546 -19.50 -8.08 33.23
C PRO A 546 -20.69 -7.15 32.94
N ALA A 547 -20.53 -5.88 33.27
CA ALA A 547 -21.54 -4.85 33.07
C ALA A 547 -20.89 -3.57 32.50
N PHE A 548 -21.35 -3.15 31.32
CA PHE A 548 -20.84 -1.99 30.60
C PHE A 548 -21.94 -0.96 30.38
N THR A 549 -21.57 0.32 30.43
CA THR A 549 -22.45 1.39 29.97
C THR A 549 -22.48 1.37 28.44
N PRO A 550 -23.65 1.36 27.76
CA PRO A 550 -23.71 1.08 26.32
C PRO A 550 -23.09 2.12 25.37
N SER A 551 -23.01 3.40 25.75
CA SER A 551 -22.51 4.48 24.87
C SER A 551 -21.19 5.05 25.41
N PRO A 552 -20.18 5.29 24.55
CA PRO A 552 -18.85 5.73 24.96
C PRO A 552 -18.85 7.16 25.54
N GLU A 553 -19.86 7.97 25.24
CA GLU A 553 -20.03 9.33 25.78
C GLU A 553 -20.57 9.36 27.22
N MET A 554 -21.07 8.22 27.71
CA MET A 554 -21.68 8.13 29.04
C MET A 554 -20.68 7.63 30.06
N ALA A 555 -20.44 8.44 31.11
CA ALA A 555 -19.62 8.03 32.24
C ALA A 555 -20.09 6.68 32.82
N PRO A 556 -19.18 5.78 33.21
CA PRO A 556 -17.74 5.98 33.36
C PRO A 556 -16.89 5.77 32.08
N ASN A 557 -17.53 5.56 30.92
CA ASN A 557 -16.80 5.39 29.66
C ASN A 557 -16.04 6.65 29.26
N ASN A 558 -15.04 6.48 28.39
CA ASN A 558 -14.25 7.55 27.81
C ASN A 558 -14.15 7.34 26.30
N ASN A 559 -14.80 8.20 25.51
CA ASN A 559 -14.80 8.12 24.04
C ASN A 559 -13.53 8.71 23.37
N PHE A 560 -12.58 9.20 24.16
CA PHE A 560 -11.31 9.74 23.67
C PHE A 560 -10.16 9.26 24.54
N PHE A 561 -10.06 7.94 24.64
CA PHE A 561 -9.14 7.25 25.53
C PHE A 561 -7.68 7.58 25.19
N GLY A 562 -6.94 8.03 26.20
CA GLY A 562 -5.55 8.46 26.03
C GLY A 562 -5.36 9.69 25.12
N GLY A 563 -6.42 10.39 24.73
CA GLY A 563 -6.34 11.49 23.77
C GLY A 563 -5.94 11.04 22.36
N ILE A 564 -6.14 9.76 22.04
CA ILE A 564 -5.66 9.15 20.79
C ILE A 564 -6.62 9.50 19.65
N LEU A 565 -6.04 9.99 18.55
CA LEU A 565 -6.71 10.20 17.28
C LEU A 565 -5.76 9.76 16.16
N THR A 566 -6.05 8.63 15.53
CA THR A 566 -5.23 8.07 14.44
C THR A 566 -5.46 8.78 13.10
N ARG A 567 -6.54 9.56 13.00
CA ARG A 567 -6.84 10.39 11.83
C ARG A 567 -5.80 11.51 11.65
N GLU A 568 -5.23 11.59 10.46
CA GLU A 568 -4.36 12.70 10.04
C GLU A 568 -5.17 13.92 9.54
N SER A 569 -4.53 15.08 9.45
CA SER A 569 -5.22 16.36 9.15
C SER A 569 -5.87 16.44 7.77
N THR A 570 -5.47 15.58 6.82
CA THR A 570 -6.02 15.49 5.46
C THR A 570 -7.18 14.50 5.36
N GLU A 571 -7.34 13.62 6.35
CA GLU A 571 -8.34 12.56 6.32
C GLU A 571 -9.60 12.93 7.09
N VAL A 572 -10.73 12.37 6.65
CA VAL A 572 -12.00 12.47 7.39
C VAL A 572 -12.24 11.27 8.30
N THR A 573 -11.49 10.17 8.09
CA THR A 573 -11.53 8.89 8.80
C THR A 573 -10.18 8.53 9.42
N GLY A 574 -10.18 7.67 10.43
CA GLY A 574 -8.98 7.21 11.11
C GLY A 574 -8.89 5.71 11.37
N PHE A 575 -10.00 4.98 11.41
CA PHE A 575 -10.06 3.51 11.59
C PHE A 575 -9.02 2.97 12.59
N SER A 576 -9.13 3.43 13.84
CA SER A 576 -8.25 2.96 14.91
C SER A 576 -8.48 1.47 15.16
N HIS A 577 -7.41 0.71 15.40
CA HIS A 577 -7.47 -0.73 15.69
C HIS A 577 -6.54 -1.05 16.86
N PRO A 578 -7.03 -1.04 18.12
CA PRO A 578 -6.21 -1.13 19.31
C PRO A 578 -5.68 -2.55 19.57
N ALA A 579 -4.44 -2.63 20.03
CA ALA A 579 -3.84 -3.82 20.64
C ALA A 579 -3.05 -3.41 21.88
N ILE A 580 -3.22 -4.13 22.99
CA ILE A 580 -2.51 -3.83 24.25
C ILE A 580 -1.40 -4.85 24.49
N LEU A 581 -0.24 -4.33 24.91
CA LEU A 581 0.92 -5.11 25.31
C LEU A 581 1.31 -4.71 26.74
N GLU A 582 1.42 -5.69 27.63
CA GLU A 582 1.83 -5.45 29.02
C GLU A 582 3.18 -6.10 29.32
N PHE A 583 4.09 -5.31 29.90
CA PHE A 583 5.43 -5.73 30.29
C PHE A 583 5.70 -5.27 31.72
N GLY A 584 5.46 -6.16 32.69
CA GLY A 584 5.53 -5.83 34.12
C GLY A 584 4.51 -4.74 34.46
N ASP A 585 4.97 -3.61 35.00
CA ASP A 585 4.08 -2.48 35.34
C ASP A 585 3.79 -1.54 34.17
N THR A 586 4.42 -1.75 33.01
CA THR A 586 4.26 -0.89 31.84
C THR A 586 3.26 -1.48 30.86
N MET A 587 2.26 -0.68 30.49
CA MET A 587 1.30 -1.01 29.45
C MET A 587 1.52 -0.11 28.24
N TYR A 588 1.52 -0.73 27.06
CA TYR A 588 1.52 -0.05 25.77
C TYR A 588 0.21 -0.32 25.06
N LEU A 589 -0.28 0.71 24.36
CA LEU A 589 -1.38 0.59 23.42
C LEU A 589 -0.80 0.86 22.03
N ALA A 590 -0.85 -0.14 21.17
CA ALA A 590 -0.63 0.02 19.74
C ALA A 590 -1.98 0.26 19.04
N SER A 591 -1.99 1.06 17.98
CA SER A 591 -3.17 1.21 17.12
C SER A 591 -2.77 1.21 15.66
N GLY A 592 -3.49 0.44 14.85
CA GLY A 592 -3.52 0.65 13.41
C GLY A 592 -4.25 1.94 13.04
N SER A 593 -4.16 2.33 11.77
CA SER A 593 -4.75 3.56 11.24
C SER A 593 -5.24 3.42 9.79
N GLU A 594 -6.11 4.35 9.37
CA GLU A 594 -6.59 4.49 7.99
C GLU A 594 -5.43 4.57 7.00
N LEU A 595 -4.40 5.36 7.30
CA LEU A 595 -3.24 5.53 6.42
C LEU A 595 -2.19 4.42 6.56
N GLY A 596 -2.50 3.30 7.22
CA GLY A 596 -1.61 2.13 7.24
C GLY A 596 -0.43 2.20 8.20
N TRP A 597 -0.35 3.24 9.04
CA TRP A 597 0.67 3.34 10.08
C TRP A 597 0.25 2.65 11.37
N ILE A 598 1.23 2.10 12.07
CA ILE A 598 1.09 1.60 13.44
C ILE A 598 1.57 2.66 14.42
N GLU A 599 0.68 3.13 15.27
CA GLU A 599 1.01 4.08 16.33
C GLU A 599 1.20 3.33 17.64
N LEU A 600 2.17 3.76 18.47
CA LEU A 600 2.47 3.15 19.77
C LEU A 600 2.44 4.21 20.86
N TYR A 601 1.67 3.93 21.92
CA TYR A 601 1.46 4.79 23.06
C TYR A 601 1.84 4.06 24.35
N ARG A 602 2.51 4.74 25.28
CA ARG A 602 2.64 4.27 26.66
C ARG A 602 1.42 4.74 27.45
N VAL A 603 0.68 3.80 28.00
CA VAL A 603 -0.52 4.06 28.81
C VAL A 603 -0.12 4.73 30.11
N ASN A 604 -0.85 5.79 30.49
CA ASN A 604 -0.71 6.45 31.78
C ASN A 604 -1.88 6.04 32.69
N PRO A 605 -1.65 5.21 33.73
CA PRO A 605 -2.71 4.73 34.63
C PRO A 605 -3.44 5.86 35.37
N ASP A 606 -2.80 7.01 35.56
CA ASP A 606 -3.44 8.16 36.21
C ASP A 606 -4.37 8.94 35.26
N SER A 607 -4.44 8.56 33.98
CA SER A 607 -5.16 9.28 32.92
C SER A 607 -6.31 8.48 32.29
N LEU A 608 -6.70 7.34 32.87
CA LEU A 608 -7.70 6.43 32.26
C LEU A 608 -9.09 7.09 32.12
N GLY A 609 -9.54 7.81 33.16
CA GLY A 609 -10.83 8.51 33.17
C GLY A 609 -10.87 9.85 32.42
N GLY A 610 -9.73 10.29 31.88
CA GLY A 610 -9.59 11.56 31.17
C GLY A 610 -8.15 12.08 31.24
N GLY A 611 -7.45 12.11 30.10
CA GLY A 611 -6.05 12.54 30.00
C GLY A 611 -5.41 12.09 28.69
N THR A 612 -4.09 12.19 28.58
CA THR A 612 -3.33 11.82 27.37
C THR A 612 -2.32 10.73 27.68
N PHE A 613 -2.11 9.84 26.72
CA PHE A 613 -1.02 8.86 26.76
C PHE A 613 0.24 9.43 26.11
N GLU A 614 1.40 8.87 26.47
CA GLU A 614 2.67 9.27 25.89
C GLU A 614 2.81 8.60 24.52
N LEU A 615 2.83 9.39 23.44
CA LEU A 615 3.16 8.88 22.10
C LEU A 615 4.63 8.42 22.08
N VAL A 616 4.84 7.13 21.87
CA VAL A 616 6.15 6.50 21.74
C VAL A 616 6.60 6.52 20.28
N SER A 617 5.70 6.19 19.35
CA SER A 617 5.95 6.26 17.91
C SER A 617 4.66 6.50 17.15
N LYS A 618 4.68 7.41 16.16
CA LYS A 618 3.58 7.60 15.21
C LYS A 618 3.64 6.62 14.02
N LYS A 619 4.81 6.03 13.78
CA LYS A 619 5.10 5.12 12.67
C LYS A 619 6.04 4.02 13.18
N LEU A 620 5.51 3.09 13.97
CA LEU A 620 6.30 2.03 14.58
C LEU A 620 7.06 1.27 13.50
N GLY A 621 8.39 1.28 13.62
CA GLY A 621 9.30 0.69 12.66
C GLY A 621 9.23 1.19 11.21
N ASN A 622 8.62 2.36 10.99
CA ASN A 622 8.36 2.93 9.67
C ASN A 622 7.72 1.90 8.71
N HIS A 623 6.91 1.01 9.26
CA HIS A 623 6.27 -0.07 8.52
C HIS A 623 4.94 0.40 7.94
N TYR A 624 4.65 -0.01 6.71
CA TYR A 624 3.50 0.42 5.92
C TYR A 624 2.96 -0.77 5.14
N GLU A 625 1.72 -1.17 5.41
CA GLU A 625 1.03 -2.32 4.79
C GLU A 625 -0.15 -1.93 3.90
N GLY A 626 -0.32 -0.62 3.68
CA GLY A 626 -1.50 -0.05 3.03
C GLY A 626 -2.60 0.29 4.01
N PHE A 627 -3.73 0.76 3.49
CA PHE A 627 -4.79 1.33 4.30
C PHE A 627 -5.43 0.36 5.31
N ARG A 628 -6.03 0.93 6.36
CA ARG A 628 -6.78 0.23 7.44
C ARG A 628 -6.05 -0.97 8.00
N THR A 629 -4.97 -0.69 8.72
CA THR A 629 -4.18 -1.74 9.36
C THR A 629 -4.88 -2.31 10.58
N GLY A 630 -5.14 -3.60 10.58
CA GLY A 630 -5.53 -4.39 11.75
C GLY A 630 -4.30 -5.11 12.31
N ILE A 631 -4.15 -5.22 13.63
CA ILE A 631 -2.90 -5.71 14.24
C ILE A 631 -3.21 -6.65 15.39
N ALA A 632 -2.63 -7.85 15.33
CA ALA A 632 -2.58 -8.77 16.46
C ALA A 632 -1.14 -9.11 16.79
N PHE A 633 -0.77 -8.95 18.06
CA PHE A 633 0.53 -9.34 18.57
C PHE A 633 0.45 -10.70 19.26
N GLY A 634 1.47 -11.53 19.08
CA GLY A 634 1.56 -12.85 19.72
C GLY A 634 3.00 -13.34 19.77
N GLN A 635 3.27 -14.28 20.66
CA GLN A 635 4.55 -14.98 20.67
C GLN A 635 4.43 -16.25 19.84
N PHE A 636 4.84 -16.18 18.58
CA PHE A 636 4.69 -17.28 17.62
C PHE A 636 5.95 -18.12 17.50
N ASN A 637 7.09 -17.58 17.92
CA ASN A 637 8.34 -18.30 18.00
C ASN A 637 9.05 -18.08 19.36
N ASP A 638 10.08 -18.88 19.66
CA ASP A 638 10.82 -18.79 20.92
C ASP A 638 11.86 -17.64 20.98
N ASP A 639 11.75 -16.62 20.13
CA ASP A 639 12.69 -15.50 20.08
C ASP A 639 12.33 -14.37 21.09
N PRO A 640 13.24 -13.44 21.40
CA PRO A 640 13.01 -12.41 22.43
C PRO A 640 12.20 -11.20 21.93
N PHE A 641 11.53 -11.30 20.79
CA PHE A 641 10.65 -10.29 20.19
C PHE A 641 9.22 -10.81 20.15
N VAL A 642 8.27 -9.88 20.02
CA VAL A 642 6.87 -10.20 19.82
C VAL A 642 6.59 -10.17 18.32
N GLU A 643 5.94 -11.19 17.78
CA GLU A 643 5.47 -11.18 16.39
C GLU A 643 4.16 -10.38 16.25
N ALA A 644 3.97 -9.85 15.04
CA ALA A 644 2.75 -9.18 14.63
C ALA A 644 2.20 -9.85 13.38
N VAL A 645 0.91 -10.19 13.43
CA VAL A 645 0.09 -10.47 12.25
C VAL A 645 -0.64 -9.17 11.93
N ILE A 646 -0.45 -8.66 10.72
CA ILE A 646 -1.01 -7.38 10.28
C ILE A 646 -1.96 -7.64 9.11
N GLY A 647 -3.23 -7.30 9.30
CA GLY A 647 -4.21 -7.25 8.23
C GLY A 647 -4.29 -5.85 7.63
N ASN A 648 -4.77 -5.75 6.40
CA ASN A 648 -4.90 -4.48 5.69
C ASN A 648 -6.15 -4.45 4.79
N PHE A 649 -6.42 -3.31 4.16
CA PHE A 649 -7.61 -3.10 3.34
C PHE A 649 -7.71 -3.99 2.10
N ARG A 650 -6.58 -4.50 1.58
CA ARG A 650 -6.51 -5.43 0.43
C ARG A 650 -6.80 -6.90 0.80
N GLY A 651 -7.34 -7.16 2.00
CA GLY A 651 -7.85 -8.49 2.36
C GLY A 651 -6.83 -9.50 2.85
N GLY A 652 -5.54 -9.31 2.58
CA GLY A 652 -4.53 -10.26 3.01
C GLY A 652 -3.87 -9.92 4.34
N LEU A 653 -2.92 -10.77 4.72
CA LEU A 653 -2.12 -10.64 5.93
C LEU A 653 -0.64 -10.46 5.58
N GLY A 654 0.08 -9.72 6.43
CA GLY A 654 1.52 -9.79 6.57
C GLY A 654 1.92 -10.37 7.93
N PHE A 655 3.05 -11.07 8.00
CA PHE A 655 3.55 -11.69 9.23
C PHE A 655 4.97 -11.27 9.52
N TYR A 656 5.18 -10.68 10.69
CA TYR A 656 6.40 -9.96 10.99
C TYR A 656 6.89 -10.21 12.40
N LYS A 657 8.20 -10.27 12.56
CA LYS A 657 8.82 -9.98 13.85
C LYS A 657 8.79 -8.47 14.08
N SER A 658 8.15 -8.04 15.16
CA SER A 658 8.07 -6.61 15.50
C SER A 658 9.36 -6.11 16.15
N PRO A 659 9.57 -4.78 16.25
CA PRO A 659 10.68 -4.22 17.02
C PRO A 659 10.48 -4.30 18.54
N ILE A 660 9.36 -4.83 19.02
CA ILE A 660 9.02 -4.90 20.45
C ILE A 660 9.61 -6.18 21.03
N ARG A 661 10.39 -6.06 22.11
CA ARG A 661 10.94 -7.21 22.82
C ARG A 661 9.96 -7.75 23.85
N THR A 662 10.05 -9.04 24.16
CA THR A 662 9.24 -9.69 25.22
C THR A 662 9.53 -9.17 26.63
N ASP A 663 10.65 -8.47 26.82
CA ASP A 663 10.99 -7.73 28.05
C ASP A 663 10.40 -6.29 28.06
N GLY A 664 9.65 -5.91 27.04
CA GLY A 664 9.03 -4.60 26.87
C GLY A 664 9.99 -3.50 26.39
N ALA A 665 11.26 -3.81 26.17
CA ALA A 665 12.18 -2.84 25.62
C ALA A 665 11.91 -2.64 24.13
N VAL A 666 11.49 -1.43 23.77
CA VAL A 666 11.54 -0.95 22.40
C VAL A 666 12.94 -0.38 22.19
N PRO A 667 13.78 -0.95 21.29
CA PRO A 667 15.13 -0.45 21.10
C PRO A 667 15.07 1.02 20.69
N ALA A 668 15.84 1.87 21.38
CA ALA A 668 15.86 3.29 21.06
C ALA A 668 16.65 3.56 19.77
N ARG A 669 16.06 4.28 18.82
CA ARG A 669 16.82 5.25 18.03
C ARG A 669 15.99 6.45 17.59
N GLU A 670 16.70 7.56 17.42
CA GLU A 670 16.21 8.91 17.12
C GLU A 670 15.06 8.88 16.12
N ALA A 671 13.99 9.60 16.46
CA ALA A 671 12.86 9.86 15.58
C ALA A 671 13.37 10.11 14.15
N VAL A 672 12.82 9.38 13.18
CA VAL A 672 12.95 9.74 11.78
C VAL A 672 12.42 11.15 11.66
N ALA A 673 13.31 12.12 11.52
CA ALA A 673 12.92 13.49 11.36
C ALA A 673 12.11 13.59 10.07
N THR A 674 10.95 14.24 10.15
CA THR A 674 10.11 14.63 9.01
C THR A 674 10.80 15.63 8.08
N THR A 675 12.00 16.06 8.46
CA THR A 675 12.80 17.07 7.77
C THR A 675 14.17 16.47 7.44
N SER A 676 14.61 16.54 6.17
CA SER A 676 15.96 16.13 5.78
C SER A 676 17.01 17.19 6.16
N VAL A 677 18.24 16.75 6.41
CA VAL A 677 19.42 17.62 6.54
C VAL A 677 20.49 17.16 5.56
N ASP A 678 20.81 17.99 4.59
CA ASP A 678 21.93 17.75 3.68
C ASP A 678 23.19 18.41 4.23
N ILE A 679 24.29 17.66 4.28
CA ILE A 679 25.61 18.17 4.66
C ILE A 679 26.63 17.96 3.55
N PHE A 680 27.34 19.02 3.18
CA PHE A 680 28.34 18.96 2.11
C PHE A 680 29.44 20.05 2.24
N PRO A 681 30.64 19.85 1.68
CA PRO A 681 31.18 18.58 1.24
C PRO A 681 31.48 17.65 2.43
N ASN A 682 31.41 16.34 2.19
CA ASN A 682 31.79 15.31 3.15
C ASN A 682 32.73 14.32 2.42
N PRO A 683 34.07 14.38 2.60
CA PRO A 683 34.78 15.08 3.67
C PRO A 683 34.80 16.62 3.59
N ALA A 684 34.67 17.28 4.74
CA ALA A 684 34.67 18.72 4.91
C ALA A 684 36.10 19.30 5.03
N GLY A 685 36.35 20.40 4.31
CA GLY A 685 37.56 21.20 4.42
C GLY A 685 37.50 22.14 5.64
N GLY A 686 37.48 23.46 5.41
CA GLY A 686 37.35 24.46 6.48
C GLY A 686 35.92 24.80 6.90
N THR A 687 34.95 24.42 6.06
CA THR A 687 33.53 24.77 6.20
C THR A 687 32.69 23.53 5.85
N LEU A 688 31.61 23.34 6.60
CA LEU A 688 30.56 22.35 6.34
C LEU A 688 29.27 23.10 6.02
N HIS A 689 28.77 22.95 4.81
CA HIS A 689 27.47 23.48 4.40
C HIS A 689 26.39 22.55 4.92
N VAL A 690 25.33 23.16 5.44
CA VAL A 690 24.16 22.50 6.00
C VAL A 690 22.95 23.08 5.30
N ARG A 691 22.09 22.21 4.77
CA ARG A 691 20.75 22.58 4.29
C ARG A 691 19.73 21.78 5.09
N THR A 692 18.69 22.43 5.58
CA THR A 692 17.59 21.78 6.29
C THR A 692 16.31 21.94 5.49
N GLY A 693 15.38 20.98 5.60
CA GLY A 693 14.03 21.10 5.04
C GLY A 693 13.13 22.14 5.74
N HIS A 694 13.64 22.93 6.68
CA HIS A 694 12.88 23.95 7.39
C HIS A 694 12.59 25.16 6.51
N THR A 695 11.30 25.42 6.24
CA THR A 695 10.84 26.59 5.45
C THR A 695 10.50 27.82 6.31
N GLY A 696 10.61 27.73 7.64
CA GLY A 696 10.25 28.80 8.59
C GLY A 696 11.44 29.62 9.13
N GLY A 697 11.20 30.87 9.54
CA GLY A 697 12.20 31.79 10.10
C GLY A 697 12.65 31.50 11.55
N ALA A 698 12.45 30.28 12.06
CA ALA A 698 12.85 29.89 13.41
C ALA A 698 14.37 29.66 13.51
N ALA A 699 14.95 29.92 14.68
CA ALA A 699 16.38 29.71 14.93
C ALA A 699 16.67 28.23 15.22
N CYS A 700 17.53 27.62 14.41
CA CYS A 700 18.07 26.28 14.63
C CYS A 700 19.33 26.35 15.49
N ARG A 701 19.46 25.41 16.44
CA ARG A 701 20.68 25.20 17.22
C ARG A 701 21.48 24.08 16.59
N TYR A 702 22.81 24.18 16.58
CA TYR A 702 23.68 23.08 16.19
C TYR A 702 24.69 22.73 17.28
N ARG A 703 25.06 21.45 17.35
CA ARG A 703 26.16 20.92 18.18
C ARG A 703 26.96 19.93 17.35
N ILE A 704 28.29 20.02 17.38
CA ILE A 704 29.20 19.05 16.76
C ILE A 704 29.83 18.22 17.87
N PHE A 705 29.76 16.90 17.75
CA PHE A 705 30.33 15.95 18.69
C PHE A 705 31.50 15.20 18.07
N ASN A 706 32.50 14.89 18.89
CA ASN A 706 33.49 13.88 18.55
C ASN A 706 32.94 12.45 18.80
N PRO A 707 33.67 11.39 18.41
CA PRO A 707 33.23 10.01 18.59
C PRO A 707 33.00 9.56 20.03
N PHE A 708 33.50 10.33 21.01
CA PHE A 708 33.33 10.07 22.44
C PHE A 708 32.15 10.85 23.04
N GLY A 709 31.32 11.48 22.21
CA GLY A 709 30.15 12.25 22.66
C GLY A 709 30.49 13.62 23.26
N GLN A 710 31.72 14.11 23.10
CA GLN A 710 32.11 15.44 23.59
C GLN A 710 31.75 16.50 22.56
N VAL A 711 31.06 17.56 22.98
CA VAL A 711 30.76 18.72 22.13
C VAL A 711 32.05 19.48 21.81
N VAL A 712 32.40 19.56 20.54
CA VAL A 712 33.61 20.23 20.03
C VAL A 712 33.31 21.56 19.31
N ALA A 713 32.06 21.79 18.89
CA ALA A 713 31.58 23.07 18.40
C ALA A 713 30.05 23.18 18.63
N GLN A 714 29.51 24.38 18.76
CA GLN A 714 28.06 24.61 18.86
C GLN A 714 27.71 26.04 18.49
N GLY A 715 26.46 26.28 18.09
CA GLY A 715 25.97 27.61 17.77
C GLY A 715 24.52 27.60 17.33
N GLN A 716 24.10 28.67 16.65
CA GLN A 716 22.75 28.82 16.12
C GLN A 716 22.78 29.46 14.73
N PHE A 717 21.81 29.14 13.89
CA PHE A 717 21.58 29.77 12.59
C PHE A 717 20.08 29.93 12.33
N THR A 718 19.74 30.81 11.38
CA THR A 718 18.34 31.10 10.98
C THR A 718 18.21 30.92 9.48
N GLY A 719 17.16 30.22 9.04
CA GLY A 719 16.89 29.94 7.63
C GLY A 719 17.23 28.50 7.22
N PRO A 720 16.94 28.13 5.95
CA PRO A 720 17.00 26.74 5.45
C PRO A 720 18.44 26.25 5.20
N ALA A 721 19.45 27.10 5.38
CA ALA A 721 20.84 26.73 5.16
C ALA A 721 21.81 27.51 6.06
N ALA A 722 22.96 26.91 6.36
CA ALA A 722 24.04 27.54 7.11
C ALA A 722 25.42 27.00 6.74
N ASP A 723 26.41 27.87 6.87
CA ASP A 723 27.82 27.52 6.75
C ASP A 723 28.44 27.38 8.13
N LEU A 724 28.79 26.16 8.51
CA LEU A 724 29.40 25.87 9.80
C LEU A 724 30.94 25.87 9.67
N PRO A 725 31.66 26.74 10.41
CA PRO A 725 33.12 26.70 10.40
C PRO A 725 33.60 25.46 11.16
N VAL A 726 34.36 24.61 10.48
CA VAL A 726 34.91 23.35 11.04
C VAL A 726 36.44 23.30 10.93
N SER A 727 37.08 24.41 10.56
CA SER A 727 38.54 24.51 10.39
C SER A 727 39.32 24.26 11.69
N GLN A 728 38.71 24.51 12.84
CA GLN A 728 39.28 24.23 14.17
C GLN A 728 39.25 22.75 14.57
N LEU A 729 38.53 21.89 13.84
CA LEU A 729 38.44 20.47 14.13
C LEU A 729 39.66 19.73 13.56
N GLN A 730 40.16 18.73 14.31
CA GLN A 730 41.21 17.85 13.82
C GLN A 730 40.65 16.90 12.75
N SER A 731 41.49 16.35 11.87
CA SER A 731 41.02 15.34 10.91
C SER A 731 40.47 14.12 11.63
N GLY A 732 39.28 13.67 11.22
CA GLY A 732 38.52 12.63 11.93
C GLY A 732 37.04 12.66 11.56
N PHE A 733 36.25 11.77 12.15
CA PHE A 733 34.79 11.80 11.97
C PHE A 733 34.11 12.48 13.15
N TYR A 734 33.03 13.20 12.85
CA TYR A 734 32.25 13.98 13.79
C TYR A 734 30.76 13.80 13.51
N PHE A 735 29.93 14.12 14.50
CA PHE A 735 28.48 14.12 14.38
C PHE A 735 27.97 15.55 14.52
N LEU A 736 27.26 16.05 13.52
CA LEU A 736 26.55 17.31 13.56
C LEU A 736 25.11 17.05 14.00
N GLU A 737 24.71 17.59 15.13
CA GLU A 737 23.32 17.66 15.55
C GLU A 737 22.73 19.03 15.24
N ILE A 738 21.48 19.06 14.79
CA ILE A 738 20.66 20.26 14.58
C ILE A 738 19.32 20.08 15.32
N SER A 739 18.83 21.12 15.97
CA SER A 739 17.51 21.11 16.61
C SER A 739 16.84 22.48 16.59
N ASP A 740 15.52 22.51 16.34
CA ASP A 740 14.68 23.71 16.32
C ASP A 740 13.78 23.84 17.59
N GLY A 741 13.91 22.91 18.54
CA GLY A 741 13.09 22.82 19.75
C GLY A 741 11.83 21.94 19.62
N ARG A 742 11.54 21.40 18.43
CA ARG A 742 10.49 20.39 18.16
C ARG A 742 11.09 19.10 17.63
N GLU A 743 12.05 19.22 16.72
CA GLU A 743 12.77 18.12 16.10
C GLU A 743 14.27 18.17 16.44
N ARG A 744 14.91 17.00 16.29
CA ARG A 744 16.36 16.83 16.45
C ARG A 744 16.87 15.91 15.36
N LEU A 745 17.95 16.34 14.72
CA LEU A 745 18.58 15.71 13.57
C LEU A 745 20.06 15.50 13.84
N VAL A 746 20.63 14.36 13.43
CA VAL A 746 22.07 14.08 13.60
C VAL A 746 22.66 13.49 12.31
N GLU A 747 23.64 14.19 11.75
CA GLU A 747 24.36 13.80 10.55
C GLU A 747 25.84 13.54 10.81
N ARG A 748 26.42 12.56 10.11
CA ARG A 748 27.85 12.21 10.25
C ARG A 748 28.67 12.85 9.14
N PHE A 749 29.70 13.63 9.50
CA PHE A 749 30.67 14.14 8.53
C PHE A 749 32.12 13.78 8.89
N VAL A 750 32.96 13.68 7.87
CA VAL A 750 34.40 13.50 7.98
C VAL A 750 35.08 14.85 7.80
N LYS A 751 35.96 15.23 8.71
CA LYS A 751 36.87 16.37 8.55
C LYS A 751 38.14 15.85 7.87
N GLY A 752 38.40 16.36 6.66
CA GLY A 752 39.63 16.09 5.89
C GLY A 752 40.86 16.70 6.54
#